data_AF-A0A182SNP7-F1
#
_entry.id   AF-A0A182SNP7-F1
#
_cell.length_a   1.000
_cell.length_b   1.000
_cell.length_c   1.000
_cell.angle_alpha   90.00
_cell.angle_beta   90.00
_cell.angle_gamma   90.00
#
_symmetry.space_group_name_H-M   'P 1'
#
loop_
_entity.id
_entity.type
_entity.pdbx_description
1 polymer ?
#
loop_
_entity_poly.entity_id
_entity_poly.type
_entity_poly.pdbx_seq_one_letter_code
_entity_poly.pdbx_strand_id
1 'polypeptide(L)'
;MGHSEPASGVCSIAKILIAMEEGVIPGNLHYKNPNPDLYGLLDGRLKVVDRNLPWNGGIIGLNSFGFGGANAHVILKSNPKPKPISPKDDGFPKLMVASGRTPEAVESFLDQAAVSKDDEEFVGIVNEIHSRNIPLHNHRGYTVVAGGDAQSQTVREVLEVSADDKRPVWFIYSGMGSQWASMAKDLMQLEVFHNSIYRCAEALRPEGVDLIDVLTKSDETKFDNILNSFISIAAVQVALTDVLTHVGITPDGMVGHSVGELGCAYADGCFTPEQTVLAAYWRGRSILDTDLIAGQMAAVGLSWEECKQKLPKDVIPACHNSADSVTISGPVNSVGKVIADLNAQGIFAKGVKSSGIAFHSRYIADAAPKLRKSLDKIIPNPKNRTPRWISTSIPEESWPTPLAQQSSSAYHVNNLLSPVLFAEGLKHVPENAICVEIAPHGLLQAILKRALGKDATNLSLMKRDHANNMIFLLSNLGKLYAAGAQPQVQKLYRPITYPVGRGTPMLNSLVKWDHSINWFLARIGVENKSGETIIDVNLGKDEDAYLAGHTIDGRVLFPATGYLTLAWRTYAKMQGADIEKTPVVIENAVFHRATILPKDGSVKFGINFFDGTGAFEICEGGTLAVSGKLTIPEKIELEELPLNKLEADKSGLPLNMGDVYKELRLRGYDYADMFRGVTRSDSRALTGELQWRDNWVSFMDTMLQFSILGKDLRELYLPTRIEKIVINPGRHMELVSNLTQTGDDRTLPVYMYRDINVIKSGGVEMRGLRATLAPRRQGTQAPPTLEKYVFVPNSNEKELAEGNSEKARLRSITAALHLVIENSSGALKIKVAEASFERSPENTMAGTVQAIIEGEPTLASDVAVVTTHQPDTLVQHYGESGVRVVNKDAAAGPIEQNCHLAIGYDTFGRADPEAILCNLRDTIKSDGFVLLEESRSTF
;
A
#
# COMPACT_ATOMS: atom_id res chain seq x y z
N MET A 1 -8.32 28.60 28.04
CA MET A 1 -7.16 28.41 27.15
C MET A 1 -5.95 29.30 27.49
N GLY A 2 -6.05 30.21 28.47
CA GLY A 2 -4.97 31.17 28.75
C GLY A 2 -4.93 32.33 27.74
N HIS A 3 -3.94 33.21 27.90
CA HIS A 3 -3.68 34.32 26.98
C HIS A 3 -2.73 33.85 25.88
N SER A 4 -3.22 33.65 24.65
CA SER A 4 -2.41 33.18 23.51
C SER A 4 -1.58 34.28 22.83
N GLU A 5 -1.22 35.31 23.59
CA GLU A 5 -0.34 36.41 23.18
C GLU A 5 -0.72 37.03 21.81
N PRO A 6 0.09 36.99 20.72
CA PRO A 6 -0.32 37.61 19.46
C PRO A 6 -1.48 36.85 18.79
N ALA A 7 -1.71 35.58 19.15
CA ALA A 7 -2.84 34.80 18.64
C ALA A 7 -4.16 35.04 19.41
N SER A 8 -4.16 35.87 20.46
CA SER A 8 -5.35 36.14 21.28
C SER A 8 -6.56 36.62 20.48
N GLY A 9 -6.34 37.50 19.51
CA GLY A 9 -7.39 38.01 18.62
C GLY A 9 -8.04 36.91 17.78
N VAL A 10 -7.23 36.10 17.08
CA VAL A 10 -7.76 35.02 16.21
C VAL A 10 -8.40 33.88 17.00
N CYS A 11 -7.88 33.52 18.18
CA CYS A 11 -8.53 32.56 19.05
C CYS A 11 -9.91 33.08 19.54
N SER A 12 -10.02 34.39 19.78
CA SER A 12 -11.29 35.02 20.16
C SER A 12 -12.29 35.05 19.00
N ILE A 13 -11.82 35.27 17.76
CA ILE A 13 -12.65 35.16 16.55
C ILE A 13 -13.18 33.72 16.43
N ALA A 14 -12.32 32.70 16.56
CA ALA A 14 -12.73 31.31 16.49
C ALA A 14 -13.80 30.96 17.55
N LYS A 15 -13.60 31.39 18.81
CA LYS A 15 -14.60 31.24 19.89
C LYS A 15 -15.95 31.83 19.49
N ILE A 16 -15.96 33.02 18.90
CA ILE A 16 -17.19 33.71 18.50
C ILE A 16 -17.86 33.04 17.31
N LEU A 17 -17.11 32.60 16.30
CA LEU A 17 -17.67 31.90 15.14
C LEU A 17 -18.30 30.57 15.54
N ILE A 18 -17.63 29.79 16.40
CA ILE A 18 -18.20 28.56 16.97
C ILE A 18 -19.49 28.88 17.73
N ALA A 19 -19.49 29.93 18.57
CA ALA A 19 -20.68 30.35 19.31
C ALA A 19 -21.83 30.81 18.39
N MET A 20 -21.51 31.45 17.26
CA MET A 20 -22.50 31.84 16.25
C MET A 20 -23.11 30.61 15.57
N GLU A 21 -22.31 29.63 15.17
CA GLU A 21 -22.78 28.42 14.48
C GLU A 21 -23.60 27.50 15.40
N GLU A 22 -23.15 27.30 16.65
CA GLU A 22 -23.83 26.46 17.64
C GLU A 22 -25.05 27.15 18.28
N GLY A 23 -25.21 28.46 18.10
CA GLY A 23 -26.27 29.24 18.73
C GLY A 23 -26.17 29.32 20.25
N VAL A 24 -24.94 29.28 20.80
CA VAL A 24 -24.67 29.31 22.25
C VAL A 24 -23.46 30.19 22.54
N ILE A 25 -23.60 31.17 23.43
CA ILE A 25 -22.47 31.93 23.97
C ILE A 25 -21.84 31.09 25.10
N PRO A 26 -20.57 30.66 24.97
CA PRO A 26 -19.93 29.81 25.98
C PRO A 26 -19.66 30.57 27.28
N GLY A 27 -19.88 29.91 28.41
CA GLY A 27 -19.57 30.40 29.74
C GLY A 27 -18.09 30.77 29.91
N ASN A 28 -17.81 31.91 30.52
CA ASN A 28 -16.48 32.33 30.93
C ASN A 28 -16.14 31.63 32.25
N LEU A 29 -15.03 30.90 32.24
CA LEU A 29 -14.54 30.19 33.40
C LEU A 29 -13.96 31.18 34.44
N HIS A 30 -13.90 30.72 35.69
CA HIS A 30 -13.25 31.42 36.81
C HIS A 30 -13.88 32.76 37.24
N TYR A 31 -15.07 33.10 36.75
CA TYR A 31 -15.83 34.25 37.26
C TYR A 31 -16.64 33.85 38.52
N LYS A 32 -16.23 34.33 39.69
CA LYS A 32 -16.91 34.05 40.98
C LYS A 32 -17.48 35.32 41.62
N ASN A 33 -16.61 36.29 41.90
CA ASN A 33 -16.99 37.58 42.48
C ASN A 33 -16.68 38.69 41.46
N PRO A 34 -17.58 39.65 41.21
CA PRO A 34 -17.29 40.80 40.37
C PRO A 34 -16.15 41.63 40.96
N ASN A 35 -15.29 42.19 40.11
CA ASN A 35 -14.24 43.11 40.58
C ASN A 35 -14.89 44.39 41.13
N PRO A 36 -14.67 44.75 42.41
CA PRO A 36 -15.30 45.91 43.02
C PRO A 36 -14.92 47.25 42.36
N ASP A 37 -13.78 47.30 41.65
CA ASP A 37 -13.29 48.52 40.98
C ASP A 37 -14.00 48.80 39.64
N LEU A 38 -14.82 47.88 39.14
CA LEU A 38 -15.50 47.97 37.84
C LEU A 38 -17.02 48.09 37.99
N TYR A 39 -17.51 49.32 38.21
CA TYR A 39 -18.93 49.61 38.47
C TYR A 39 -19.92 49.00 37.47
N GLY A 40 -19.55 48.92 36.18
CA GLY A 40 -20.42 48.34 35.14
C GLY A 40 -20.77 46.87 35.35
N LEU A 41 -19.97 46.12 36.13
CA LEU A 41 -20.27 44.73 36.53
C LEU A 41 -21.19 44.68 37.76
N LEU A 42 -21.20 45.72 38.59
CA LEU A 42 -21.98 45.79 39.82
C LEU A 42 -23.40 46.35 39.57
N ASP A 43 -23.54 47.28 38.64
CA ASP A 43 -24.80 47.96 38.33
C ASP A 43 -25.63 47.29 37.22
N GLY A 44 -25.10 46.25 36.59
CA GLY A 44 -25.81 45.44 35.60
C GLY A 44 -25.70 45.92 34.15
N ARG A 45 -24.96 46.99 33.85
CA ARG A 45 -24.68 47.42 32.45
C ARG A 45 -23.93 46.37 31.66
N LEU A 46 -23.01 45.65 32.30
CA LEU A 46 -22.25 44.55 31.73
C LEU A 46 -22.61 43.26 32.46
N LYS A 47 -22.97 42.23 31.69
CA LYS A 47 -23.24 40.90 32.21
C LYS A 47 -22.18 39.92 31.72
N VAL A 48 -21.38 39.40 32.64
CA VAL A 48 -20.46 38.30 32.31
C VAL A 48 -21.30 37.06 32.04
N VAL A 49 -20.99 36.40 30.93
CA VAL A 49 -21.58 35.11 30.58
C VAL A 49 -20.86 34.06 31.42
N ASP A 50 -21.44 33.65 32.55
CA ASP A 50 -20.85 32.75 33.57
C ASP A 50 -21.21 31.27 33.32
N ARG A 51 -22.20 31.03 32.47
CA ARG A 51 -22.67 29.73 31.99
C ARG A 51 -23.02 29.84 30.51
N ASN A 52 -23.23 28.70 29.85
CA ASN A 52 -23.69 28.70 28.46
C ASN A 52 -25.05 29.39 28.35
N LEU A 53 -25.15 30.40 27.48
CA LEU A 53 -26.38 31.13 27.22
C LEU A 53 -26.81 30.94 25.76
N PRO A 54 -28.10 30.72 25.47
CA PRO A 54 -28.58 30.69 24.09
C PRO A 54 -28.26 31.98 23.35
N TRP A 55 -27.91 31.86 22.07
CA TRP A 55 -27.64 32.97 21.18
C TRP A 55 -28.60 32.97 19.98
N ASN A 56 -29.47 33.97 19.92
CA ASN A 56 -30.44 34.15 18.83
C ASN A 56 -29.89 34.99 17.65
N GLY A 57 -28.57 35.08 17.47
CA GLY A 57 -27.93 35.96 16.49
C GLY A 57 -27.68 37.39 16.99
N GLY A 58 -27.03 38.21 16.16
CA GLY A 58 -26.76 39.62 16.48
C GLY A 58 -25.37 40.12 16.08
N ILE A 59 -24.94 41.19 16.73
CA ILE A 59 -23.64 41.84 16.52
C ILE A 59 -22.76 41.58 17.75
N ILE A 60 -21.49 41.21 17.54
CA ILE A 60 -20.47 41.10 18.57
C ILE A 60 -19.32 42.08 18.30
N GLY A 61 -18.84 42.73 19.35
CA GLY A 61 -17.54 43.41 19.36
C GLY A 61 -16.45 42.52 19.96
N LEU A 62 -15.27 42.52 19.36
CA LEU A 62 -14.07 41.81 19.82
C LEU A 62 -12.93 42.79 20.02
N ASN A 63 -12.21 42.65 21.12
CA ASN A 63 -11.01 43.43 21.45
C ASN A 63 -9.75 42.55 21.45
N SER A 64 -8.63 43.08 20.98
CA SER A 64 -7.30 42.48 21.17
C SER A 64 -6.27 43.60 21.36
N PHE A 65 -5.59 43.59 22.50
CA PHE A 65 -4.71 44.66 22.95
C PHE A 65 -3.31 44.10 23.25
N GLY A 66 -2.32 44.52 22.47
CA GLY A 66 -0.93 44.15 22.70
C GLY A 66 -0.32 44.94 23.85
N PHE A 67 0.58 44.33 24.61
CA PHE A 67 1.21 44.98 25.77
C PHE A 67 1.94 46.30 25.42
N GLY A 68 2.42 46.43 24.18
CA GLY A 68 3.04 47.64 23.66
C GLY A 68 2.06 48.79 23.33
N GLY A 69 0.76 48.64 23.63
CA GLY A 69 -0.26 49.67 23.43
C GLY A 69 -0.93 49.66 22.04
N ALA A 70 -0.63 48.68 21.19
CA ALA A 70 -1.30 48.49 19.91
C ALA A 70 -2.65 47.80 20.11
N ASN A 71 -3.74 48.51 19.83
CA ASN A 71 -5.10 48.06 20.09
C ASN A 71 -5.88 47.84 18.81
N ALA A 72 -6.61 46.73 18.72
CA ALA A 72 -7.52 46.43 17.63
C ALA A 72 -8.93 46.10 18.15
N HIS A 73 -9.95 46.57 17.43
CA HIS A 73 -11.35 46.24 17.66
C HIS A 73 -11.99 45.77 16.36
N VAL A 74 -12.82 44.72 16.42
CA VAL A 74 -13.56 44.19 15.27
C VAL A 74 -15.01 43.99 15.64
N ILE A 75 -15.91 44.37 14.73
CA ILE A 75 -17.34 44.14 14.85
C ILE A 75 -17.74 43.03 13.88
N LEU A 76 -18.39 41.99 14.39
CA LEU A 76 -18.85 40.83 13.63
C LEU A 76 -20.39 40.74 13.68
N LYS A 77 -21.00 40.37 12.57
CA LYS A 77 -22.45 40.12 12.46
C LYS A 77 -22.69 38.69 12.00
N SER A 78 -23.56 37.97 12.72
CA SER A 78 -23.93 36.60 12.35
C SER A 78 -24.69 36.55 11.02
N ASN A 79 -24.43 35.54 10.19
CA ASN A 79 -25.24 35.25 8.99
C ASN A 79 -26.70 34.95 9.41
N PRO A 80 -27.70 35.69 8.89
CA PRO A 80 -29.10 35.47 9.28
C PRO A 80 -29.76 34.28 8.56
N LYS A 81 -29.10 33.67 7.56
CA LYS A 81 -29.69 32.56 6.80
C LYS A 81 -29.95 31.35 7.71
N PRO A 82 -31.21 30.95 7.94
CA PRO A 82 -31.52 29.76 8.70
C PRO A 82 -31.12 28.51 7.92
N LYS A 83 -30.91 27.40 8.64
CA LYS A 83 -30.79 26.08 8.01
C LYS A 83 -32.08 25.79 7.23
N PRO A 84 -32.02 25.41 5.95
CA PRO A 84 -33.22 25.02 5.22
C PRO A 84 -33.88 23.86 5.96
N ILE A 85 -35.21 23.93 6.12
CA ILE A 85 -35.99 22.79 6.59
C ILE A 85 -35.92 21.78 5.43
N SER A 86 -35.12 20.73 5.57
CA SER A 86 -35.06 19.67 4.57
C SER A 86 -36.49 19.17 4.31
N PRO A 87 -36.93 19.07 3.04
CA PRO A 87 -38.18 18.39 2.73
C PRO A 87 -38.16 17.01 3.39
N LYS A 88 -39.34 16.50 3.80
CA LYS A 88 -39.48 15.09 4.21
C LYS A 88 -38.74 14.21 3.20
N ASP A 89 -37.89 13.33 3.70
CA ASP A 89 -37.12 12.32 2.97
C ASP A 89 -37.87 11.89 1.70
N ASP A 90 -37.37 12.31 0.53
CA ASP A 90 -37.97 11.96 -0.76
C ASP A 90 -37.60 10.52 -1.18
N GLY A 91 -36.83 9.82 -0.35
CA GLY A 91 -36.36 8.46 -0.60
C GLY A 91 -35.21 8.40 -1.61
N PHE A 92 -34.74 9.53 -2.14
CA PHE A 92 -33.69 9.53 -3.15
C PHE A 92 -32.30 9.30 -2.52
N PRO A 93 -31.56 8.27 -2.92
CA PRO A 93 -30.26 7.95 -2.32
C PRO A 93 -29.20 9.03 -2.65
N LYS A 94 -28.36 9.34 -1.66
CA LYS A 94 -27.30 10.36 -1.75
C LYS A 94 -25.92 9.71 -1.81
N LEU A 95 -25.14 10.10 -2.81
CA LEU A 95 -23.74 9.73 -2.99
C LEU A 95 -22.88 10.86 -2.43
N MET A 96 -21.96 10.50 -1.55
CA MET A 96 -20.93 11.39 -1.06
C MET A 96 -19.55 10.83 -1.38
N VAL A 97 -18.65 11.69 -1.83
CA VAL A 97 -17.27 11.36 -2.18
C VAL A 97 -16.28 12.17 -1.34
N ALA A 98 -15.15 11.56 -0.98
CA ALA A 98 -14.11 12.21 -0.19
C ALA A 98 -12.72 11.69 -0.56
N SER A 99 -11.69 12.51 -0.38
CA SER A 99 -10.30 12.14 -0.55
C SER A 99 -9.44 12.68 0.58
N GLY A 100 -8.33 12.02 0.87
CA GLY A 100 -7.44 12.39 1.97
C GLY A 100 -6.04 11.84 1.79
N ARG A 101 -5.15 12.27 2.68
CA ARG A 101 -3.76 11.79 2.71
C ARG A 101 -3.64 10.38 3.25
N THR A 102 -4.55 9.99 4.14
CA THR A 102 -4.63 8.70 4.81
C THR A 102 -6.02 8.10 4.64
N PRO A 103 -6.20 6.77 4.82
CA PRO A 103 -7.53 6.17 4.80
C PRO A 103 -8.43 6.76 5.90
N GLU A 104 -7.88 7.01 7.11
CA GLU A 104 -8.61 7.65 8.22
C GLU A 104 -9.18 9.02 7.85
N ALA A 105 -8.45 9.82 7.07
CA ALA A 105 -8.94 11.13 6.62
C ALA A 105 -10.18 11.01 5.74
N VAL A 106 -10.22 10.01 4.86
CA VAL A 106 -11.40 9.72 4.04
C VAL A 106 -12.53 9.21 4.92
N GLU A 107 -12.25 8.28 5.82
CA GLU A 107 -13.26 7.68 6.68
C GLU A 107 -13.94 8.70 7.60
N SER A 108 -13.20 9.69 8.11
CA SER A 108 -13.79 10.75 8.93
C SER A 108 -14.87 11.56 8.19
N PHE A 109 -14.72 11.79 6.88
CA PHE A 109 -15.77 12.46 6.09
C PHE A 109 -16.96 11.53 5.83
N LEU A 110 -16.69 10.27 5.48
CA LEU A 110 -17.72 9.28 5.19
C LEU A 110 -18.57 8.92 6.43
N ASP A 111 -17.97 8.92 7.63
CA ASP A 111 -18.70 8.74 8.89
C ASP A 111 -19.62 9.95 9.17
N GLN A 112 -19.11 11.17 8.98
CA GLN A 112 -19.91 12.38 9.15
C GLN A 112 -21.07 12.46 8.15
N ALA A 113 -20.90 11.90 6.94
CA ALA A 113 -21.94 11.79 5.93
C ALA A 113 -23.15 10.99 6.43
N ALA A 114 -22.92 9.88 7.13
CA ALA A 114 -23.98 9.04 7.66
C ALA A 114 -24.81 9.77 8.73
N VAL A 115 -24.15 10.58 9.55
CA VAL A 115 -24.79 11.41 10.59
C VAL A 115 -25.55 12.59 9.96
N SER A 116 -24.99 13.19 8.91
CA SER A 116 -25.50 14.43 8.29
C SER A 116 -26.25 14.16 6.98
N LYS A 117 -26.83 12.96 6.82
CA LYS A 117 -27.45 12.51 5.57
C LYS A 117 -28.60 13.39 5.08
N ASP A 118 -29.29 14.05 6.01
CA ASP A 118 -30.42 14.93 5.73
C ASP A 118 -29.99 16.38 5.50
N ASP A 119 -28.70 16.69 5.66
CA ASP A 119 -28.11 17.99 5.43
C ASP A 119 -27.55 18.10 4.00
N GLU A 120 -28.38 18.58 3.08
CA GLU A 120 -28.00 18.78 1.68
C GLU A 120 -26.85 19.79 1.50
N GLU A 121 -26.75 20.79 2.38
CA GLU A 121 -25.68 21.80 2.30
C GLU A 121 -24.33 21.19 2.69
N PHE A 122 -24.30 20.35 3.73
CA PHE A 122 -23.08 19.64 4.14
C PHE A 122 -22.60 18.67 3.05
N VAL A 123 -23.49 17.77 2.59
CA VAL A 123 -23.16 16.80 1.54
C VAL A 123 -22.73 17.53 0.27
N GLY A 124 -23.43 18.61 -0.08
CA GLY A 124 -23.10 19.43 -1.24
C GLY A 124 -21.72 20.07 -1.16
N ILE A 125 -21.37 20.69 -0.03
CA ILE A 125 -20.02 21.27 0.15
C ILE A 125 -18.95 20.20 0.06
N VAL A 126 -19.13 19.05 0.73
CA VAL A 126 -18.09 18.01 0.71
C VAL A 126 -17.91 17.45 -0.69
N ASN A 127 -19.00 17.18 -1.40
CA ASN A 127 -18.94 16.77 -2.81
C ASN A 127 -18.28 17.82 -3.70
N GLU A 128 -18.55 19.12 -3.49
CA GLU A 128 -17.95 20.20 -4.28
C GLU A 128 -16.45 20.36 -4.02
N ILE A 129 -16.00 20.27 -2.77
CA ILE A 129 -14.56 20.29 -2.42
C ILE A 129 -13.83 19.14 -3.11
N HIS A 130 -14.44 17.95 -3.08
CA HIS A 130 -13.84 16.72 -3.55
C HIS A 130 -14.10 16.42 -5.02
N SER A 131 -14.83 17.27 -5.74
CA SER A 131 -15.05 17.15 -7.18
C SER A 131 -13.83 17.54 -8.03
N ARG A 132 -12.81 18.10 -7.38
CA ARG A 132 -11.51 18.42 -7.97
C ARG A 132 -10.45 17.51 -7.36
N ASN A 133 -9.47 17.11 -8.17
CA ASN A 133 -8.33 16.37 -7.65
C ASN A 133 -7.52 17.27 -6.69
N ILE A 134 -7.29 16.80 -5.47
CA ILE A 134 -6.50 17.51 -4.46
C ILE A 134 -5.09 16.88 -4.44
N PRO A 135 -4.02 17.66 -4.67
CA PRO A 135 -2.66 17.11 -4.68
C PRO A 135 -2.33 16.36 -3.39
N LEU A 136 -1.59 15.25 -3.53
CA LEU A 136 -1.15 14.38 -2.43
C LEU A 136 -2.28 13.66 -1.66
N HIS A 137 -3.51 13.67 -2.17
CA HIS A 137 -4.59 12.83 -1.66
C HIS A 137 -4.55 11.46 -2.35
N ASN A 138 -3.74 10.56 -1.79
CA ASN A 138 -3.56 9.21 -2.32
C ASN A 138 -4.69 8.25 -1.90
N HIS A 139 -5.63 8.69 -1.06
CA HIS A 139 -6.77 7.90 -0.64
C HIS A 139 -8.06 8.56 -1.09
N ARG A 140 -8.97 7.76 -1.66
CA ARG A 140 -10.28 8.21 -2.14
C ARG A 140 -11.34 7.21 -1.76
N GLY A 141 -12.52 7.70 -1.41
CA GLY A 141 -13.63 6.84 -1.06
C GLY A 141 -14.99 7.49 -1.30
N TYR A 142 -16.01 6.66 -1.15
CA TYR A 142 -17.40 7.07 -1.30
C TYR A 142 -18.30 6.35 -0.30
N THR A 143 -19.47 6.94 -0.09
CA THR A 143 -20.59 6.29 0.60
C THR A 143 -21.90 6.61 -0.10
N VAL A 144 -22.79 5.63 -0.19
CA VAL A 144 -24.17 5.82 -0.65
C VAL A 144 -25.10 5.67 0.55
N VAL A 145 -25.77 6.76 0.91
CA VAL A 145 -26.74 6.79 1.99
C VAL A 145 -28.14 6.74 1.37
N ALA A 146 -28.88 5.66 1.60
CA ALA A 146 -30.25 5.56 1.13
C ALA A 146 -31.20 6.42 2.00
N GLY A 147 -32.23 7.01 1.39
CA GLY A 147 -33.35 7.60 2.11
C GLY A 147 -34.25 6.50 2.68
N GLY A 148 -34.79 6.71 3.89
CA GLY A 148 -35.80 5.87 4.54
C GLY A 148 -35.41 5.28 5.91
N ASP A 149 -36.42 4.85 6.66
CA ASP A 149 -36.28 4.16 7.95
C ASP A 149 -35.81 2.70 7.75
N ALA A 150 -34.62 2.43 8.31
CA ALA A 150 -34.17 1.15 8.84
C ALA A 150 -34.21 -0.09 7.91
N GLN A 151 -33.12 -0.30 7.14
CA GLN A 151 -32.43 -1.59 6.83
C GLN A 151 -31.61 -1.57 5.52
N SER A 152 -31.58 -0.46 4.78
CA SER A 152 -30.80 -0.36 3.55
C SER A 152 -29.28 -0.40 3.83
N GLN A 153 -28.58 -1.32 3.17
CA GLN A 153 -27.12 -1.45 3.24
C GLN A 153 -26.45 -0.14 2.80
N THR A 154 -25.76 0.54 3.72
CA THR A 154 -24.78 1.56 3.36
C THR A 154 -23.70 0.91 2.53
N VAL A 155 -23.52 1.37 1.29
CA VAL A 155 -22.42 0.92 0.42
C VAL A 155 -21.27 1.90 0.60
N ARG A 156 -20.09 1.38 0.97
CA ARG A 156 -18.90 2.17 1.28
C ARG A 156 -17.66 1.47 0.77
N GLU A 157 -16.70 2.24 0.29
CA GLU A 157 -15.40 1.74 -0.15
C GLU A 157 -14.36 2.87 -0.11
N VAL A 158 -13.14 2.53 0.28
CA VAL A 158 -11.97 3.41 0.25
C VAL A 158 -10.84 2.68 -0.48
N LEU A 159 -10.25 3.35 -1.46
CA LEU A 159 -9.15 2.85 -2.25
C LEU A 159 -7.95 3.78 -2.14
N GLU A 160 -6.76 3.18 -2.14
CA GLU A 160 -5.52 3.89 -2.37
C GLU A 160 -5.30 4.01 -3.88
N VAL A 161 -5.18 5.23 -4.37
CA VAL A 161 -4.89 5.55 -5.77
C VAL A 161 -3.87 6.66 -5.79
N SER A 162 -2.74 6.44 -6.48
CA SER A 162 -1.72 7.47 -6.65
C SER A 162 -2.33 8.71 -7.29
N ALA A 163 -2.19 9.87 -6.63
CA ALA A 163 -2.76 11.13 -7.10
C ALA A 163 -2.25 11.56 -8.48
N ASP A 164 -1.10 11.04 -8.90
CA ASP A 164 -0.40 11.36 -10.15
C ASP A 164 -0.68 10.35 -11.29
N ASP A 165 -1.32 9.21 -11.00
CA ASP A 165 -1.60 8.19 -12.02
C ASP A 165 -2.89 8.53 -12.79
N LYS A 166 -2.73 9.14 -13.98
CA LYS A 166 -3.87 9.45 -14.84
C LYS A 166 -4.38 8.18 -15.50
N ARG A 167 -5.54 7.70 -15.04
CA ARG A 167 -6.20 6.51 -15.57
C ARG A 167 -7.23 6.89 -16.65
N PRO A 168 -7.09 6.40 -17.89
CA PRO A 168 -8.02 6.72 -18.98
C PRO A 168 -9.38 6.04 -18.77
N VAL A 169 -10.46 6.74 -19.11
CA VAL A 169 -11.84 6.23 -19.00
C VAL A 169 -12.28 5.65 -20.34
N TRP A 170 -12.67 4.37 -20.33
CA TRP A 170 -13.12 3.64 -21.52
C TRP A 170 -14.58 3.25 -21.43
N PHE A 171 -15.37 3.57 -22.45
CA PHE A 171 -16.78 3.18 -22.51
C PHE A 171 -16.96 1.88 -23.30
N ILE A 172 -17.57 0.89 -22.66
CA ILE A 172 -17.82 -0.42 -23.26
C ILE A 172 -19.33 -0.59 -23.44
N TYR A 173 -19.80 -0.71 -24.68
CA TYR A 173 -21.23 -0.86 -24.97
C TYR A 173 -21.60 -2.31 -25.25
N SER A 174 -22.33 -2.94 -24.33
CA SER A 174 -22.75 -4.33 -24.50
C SER A 174 -23.94 -4.48 -25.45
N GLY A 175 -24.02 -5.62 -26.11
CA GLY A 175 -25.05 -5.90 -27.09
C GLY A 175 -26.28 -6.62 -26.54
N MET A 176 -26.87 -7.44 -27.41
CA MET A 176 -28.01 -8.30 -27.13
C MET A 176 -27.74 -9.27 -25.98
N GLY A 177 -28.75 -9.52 -25.15
CA GLY A 177 -28.67 -10.36 -23.95
C GLY A 177 -28.57 -9.55 -22.66
N SER A 178 -28.38 -8.24 -22.75
CA SER A 178 -28.33 -7.30 -21.61
C SER A 178 -29.70 -6.80 -21.17
N GLN A 179 -30.73 -6.87 -22.02
CA GLN A 179 -32.11 -6.48 -21.72
C GLN A 179 -32.78 -7.35 -20.64
N TRP A 180 -33.78 -6.81 -19.94
CA TRP A 180 -34.60 -7.54 -18.96
C TRP A 180 -35.90 -6.78 -18.65
N ALA A 181 -36.85 -7.48 -18.03
CA ALA A 181 -38.17 -6.95 -17.69
C ALA A 181 -38.11 -5.67 -16.83
N SER A 182 -38.76 -4.59 -17.30
CA SER A 182 -38.90 -3.32 -16.56
C SER A 182 -37.56 -2.69 -16.15
N MET A 183 -36.51 -2.88 -16.96
CA MET A 183 -35.14 -2.51 -16.62
C MET A 183 -34.90 -1.05 -16.26
N ALA A 184 -35.71 -0.11 -16.78
CA ALA A 184 -35.52 1.31 -16.53
C ALA A 184 -36.21 1.82 -15.25
N LYS A 185 -37.10 1.01 -14.64
CA LYS A 185 -38.06 1.45 -13.62
C LYS A 185 -37.43 2.28 -12.50
N ASP A 186 -36.32 1.81 -11.93
CA ASP A 186 -35.68 2.49 -10.79
C ASP A 186 -34.94 3.77 -11.21
N LEU A 187 -34.42 3.83 -12.44
CA LEU A 187 -33.61 4.95 -12.92
C LEU A 187 -34.47 6.10 -13.46
N MET A 188 -35.75 5.87 -13.74
CA MET A 188 -36.70 6.91 -14.16
C MET A 188 -36.91 8.03 -13.14
N GLN A 189 -36.48 7.84 -11.88
CA GLN A 189 -36.48 8.91 -10.87
C GLN A 189 -35.35 9.94 -11.08
N LEU A 190 -34.29 9.60 -11.84
CA LEU A 190 -33.21 10.51 -12.15
C LEU A 190 -33.57 11.35 -13.38
N GLU A 191 -33.68 12.66 -13.20
CA GLU A 191 -34.21 13.59 -14.22
C GLU A 191 -33.46 13.48 -15.57
N VAL A 192 -32.12 13.43 -15.56
CA VAL A 192 -31.34 13.28 -16.80
C VAL A 192 -31.66 11.97 -17.52
N PHE A 193 -31.77 10.85 -16.80
CA PHE A 193 -32.08 9.56 -17.39
C PHE A 193 -33.52 9.53 -17.94
N HIS A 194 -34.47 10.04 -17.15
CA HIS A 194 -35.87 10.19 -17.53
C HIS A 194 -36.01 10.98 -18.85
N ASN A 195 -35.39 12.15 -18.93
CA ASN A 195 -35.50 13.03 -20.10
C ASN A 195 -34.94 12.38 -21.37
N SER A 196 -33.82 11.66 -21.26
CA SER A 196 -33.24 10.92 -22.39
C SER A 196 -34.15 9.78 -22.86
N ILE A 197 -34.74 9.02 -21.94
CA ILE A 197 -35.69 7.95 -22.29
C ILE A 197 -36.94 8.54 -22.96
N TYR A 198 -37.50 9.64 -22.45
CA TYR A 198 -38.64 10.31 -23.07
C TYR A 198 -38.34 10.81 -24.47
N ARG A 199 -37.15 11.39 -24.69
CA ARG A 199 -36.70 11.81 -26.01
C ARG A 199 -36.63 10.64 -27.00
N CYS A 200 -36.11 9.49 -26.56
CA CYS A 200 -36.11 8.26 -27.35
C CYS A 200 -37.54 7.74 -27.62
N ALA A 201 -38.43 7.82 -26.63
CA ALA A 201 -39.82 7.38 -26.77
C ALA A 201 -40.60 8.24 -27.79
N GLU A 202 -40.43 9.56 -27.77
CA GLU A 202 -41.07 10.46 -28.73
C GLU A 202 -40.61 10.20 -30.17
N ALA A 203 -39.33 9.81 -30.38
CA ALA A 203 -38.83 9.44 -31.69
C ALA A 203 -39.45 8.14 -32.24
N LEU A 204 -39.82 7.20 -31.36
CA LEU A 204 -40.44 5.93 -31.73
C LEU A 204 -41.98 5.98 -31.80
N ARG A 205 -42.62 6.99 -31.21
CA ARG A 205 -44.07 7.13 -31.21
C ARG A 205 -44.70 7.09 -32.61
N PRO A 206 -44.14 7.74 -33.66
CA PRO A 206 -44.67 7.65 -35.03
C PRO A 206 -44.66 6.24 -35.61
N GLU A 207 -43.77 5.37 -35.12
CA GLU A 207 -43.65 3.97 -35.54
C GLU A 207 -44.56 3.03 -34.72
N GLY A 208 -45.45 3.59 -33.88
CA GLY A 208 -46.45 2.85 -33.10
C GLY A 208 -45.91 2.13 -31.87
N VAL A 209 -44.74 2.54 -31.36
CA VAL A 209 -44.10 1.91 -30.20
C VAL A 209 -44.26 2.76 -28.94
N ASP A 210 -44.78 2.15 -27.87
CA ASP A 210 -44.77 2.74 -26.53
C ASP A 210 -43.53 2.26 -25.76
N LEU A 211 -42.42 2.98 -25.92
CA LEU A 211 -41.15 2.63 -25.30
C LEU A 211 -41.20 2.69 -23.77
N ILE A 212 -41.97 3.64 -23.20
CA ILE A 212 -42.06 3.79 -21.73
C ILE A 212 -42.73 2.56 -21.13
N ASP A 213 -43.80 2.07 -21.74
CA ASP A 213 -44.48 0.85 -21.33
C ASP A 213 -43.57 -0.39 -21.44
N VAL A 214 -42.77 -0.49 -22.51
CA VAL A 214 -41.77 -1.57 -22.67
C VAL A 214 -40.68 -1.50 -21.59
N LEU A 215 -40.24 -0.31 -21.18
CA LEU A 215 -39.12 -0.15 -20.25
C LEU A 215 -39.51 -0.19 -18.77
N THR A 216 -40.79 0.03 -18.43
CA THR A 216 -41.24 0.21 -17.03
C THR A 216 -42.38 -0.71 -16.61
N LYS A 217 -43.12 -1.31 -17.56
CA LYS A 217 -44.29 -2.16 -17.32
C LYS A 217 -44.25 -3.42 -18.18
N SER A 218 -43.09 -4.05 -18.24
CA SER A 218 -42.89 -5.29 -19.01
C SER A 218 -42.63 -6.49 -18.12
N ASP A 219 -43.01 -7.65 -18.62
CA ASP A 219 -42.50 -8.94 -18.19
C ASP A 219 -41.41 -9.44 -19.17
N GLU A 220 -40.89 -10.64 -18.93
CA GLU A 220 -39.87 -11.25 -19.79
C GLU A 220 -40.39 -11.62 -21.19
N THR A 221 -41.70 -11.90 -21.33
CA THR A 221 -42.29 -12.32 -22.62
C THR A 221 -42.34 -11.18 -23.63
N LYS A 222 -42.45 -9.91 -23.17
CA LYS A 222 -42.33 -8.75 -24.06
C LYS A 222 -40.98 -8.70 -24.79
N PHE A 223 -39.93 -9.34 -24.26
CA PHE A 223 -38.61 -9.38 -24.90
C PHE A 223 -38.41 -10.58 -25.84
N ASP A 224 -39.39 -11.47 -25.98
CA ASP A 224 -39.41 -12.46 -27.07
C ASP A 224 -39.48 -11.76 -28.43
N ASN A 225 -40.13 -10.59 -28.48
CA ASN A 225 -40.04 -9.68 -29.61
C ASN A 225 -38.66 -9.00 -29.65
N ILE A 226 -37.87 -9.38 -30.66
CA ILE A 226 -36.51 -8.88 -30.87
C ILE A 226 -36.44 -7.37 -31.06
N LEU A 227 -37.50 -6.76 -31.60
CA LEU A 227 -37.61 -5.31 -31.76
C LEU A 227 -37.52 -4.61 -30.41
N ASN A 228 -38.26 -5.12 -29.41
CA ASN A 228 -38.28 -4.59 -28.05
C ASN A 228 -36.90 -4.68 -27.40
N SER A 229 -36.16 -5.77 -27.65
CA SER A 229 -34.78 -5.93 -27.16
C SER A 229 -33.86 -4.83 -27.72
N PHE A 230 -33.87 -4.60 -29.04
CA PHE A 230 -32.98 -3.62 -29.67
C PHE A 230 -33.26 -2.18 -29.23
N ILE A 231 -34.52 -1.74 -29.27
CA ILE A 231 -34.88 -0.36 -28.90
C ILE A 231 -34.61 -0.10 -27.42
N SER A 232 -34.83 -1.09 -26.56
CA SER A 232 -34.66 -0.94 -25.12
C SER A 232 -33.19 -0.82 -24.76
N ILE A 233 -32.32 -1.66 -25.34
CA ILE A 233 -30.86 -1.56 -25.16
C ILE A 233 -30.37 -0.19 -25.62
N ALA A 234 -30.74 0.23 -26.84
CA ALA A 234 -30.30 1.51 -27.39
C ALA A 234 -30.75 2.71 -26.55
N ALA A 235 -32.02 2.74 -26.14
CA ALA A 235 -32.56 3.83 -25.33
C ALA A 235 -31.87 3.94 -23.96
N VAL A 236 -31.65 2.80 -23.28
CA VAL A 236 -30.96 2.80 -21.98
C VAL A 236 -29.48 3.14 -22.13
N GLN A 237 -28.81 2.70 -23.20
CA GLN A 237 -27.43 3.10 -23.47
C GLN A 237 -27.30 4.60 -23.70
N VAL A 238 -28.20 5.22 -24.45
CA VAL A 238 -28.28 6.68 -24.61
C VAL A 238 -28.45 7.34 -23.25
N ALA A 239 -29.44 6.92 -22.45
CA ALA A 239 -29.72 7.53 -21.17
C ALA A 239 -28.56 7.40 -20.16
N LEU A 240 -27.92 6.24 -20.07
CA LEU A 240 -26.73 6.05 -19.23
C LEU A 240 -25.53 6.88 -19.68
N THR A 241 -25.34 7.03 -21.00
CA THR A 241 -24.31 7.92 -21.57
C THR A 241 -24.56 9.37 -21.17
N ASP A 242 -25.82 9.80 -21.18
CA ASP A 242 -26.22 11.14 -20.75
C ASP A 242 -26.00 11.35 -19.26
N VAL A 243 -26.25 10.35 -18.41
CA VAL A 243 -25.91 10.41 -16.98
C VAL A 243 -24.41 10.66 -16.79
N LEU A 244 -23.55 9.86 -17.44
CA LEU A 244 -22.09 10.01 -17.33
C LEU A 244 -21.63 11.39 -17.82
N THR A 245 -22.14 11.82 -18.98
CA THR A 245 -21.80 13.12 -19.58
C THR A 245 -22.28 14.27 -18.70
N HIS A 246 -23.46 14.15 -18.09
CA HIS A 246 -24.02 15.15 -17.17
C HIS A 246 -23.12 15.34 -15.95
N VAL A 247 -22.62 14.25 -15.35
CA VAL A 247 -21.63 14.31 -14.27
C VAL A 247 -20.20 14.60 -14.77
N GLY A 248 -20.02 14.97 -16.03
CA GLY A 248 -18.72 15.42 -16.58
C GLY A 248 -17.74 14.29 -16.91
N ILE A 249 -18.21 13.05 -17.01
CA ILE A 249 -17.40 11.90 -17.42
C ILE A 249 -17.53 11.71 -18.93
N THR A 250 -16.41 11.82 -19.63
CA THR A 250 -16.30 11.59 -21.08
C THR A 250 -15.27 10.51 -21.38
N PRO A 251 -15.45 9.69 -22.41
CA PRO A 251 -14.52 8.62 -22.74
C PRO A 251 -13.26 9.14 -23.44
N ASP A 252 -12.11 8.61 -23.02
CA ASP A 252 -10.85 8.64 -23.75
C ASP A 252 -10.85 7.64 -24.91
N GLY A 253 -11.54 6.51 -24.74
CA GLY A 253 -11.76 5.50 -25.78
C GLY A 253 -13.08 4.75 -25.59
N MET A 254 -13.57 4.08 -26.63
CA MET A 254 -14.79 3.29 -26.58
C MET A 254 -14.78 2.09 -27.52
N VAL A 255 -15.42 1.01 -27.08
CA VAL A 255 -15.57 -0.24 -27.81
C VAL A 255 -17.03 -0.70 -27.71
N GLY A 256 -17.63 -1.08 -28.83
CA GLY A 256 -18.99 -1.62 -28.87
C GLY A 256 -18.99 -3.10 -29.15
N HIS A 257 -19.93 -3.85 -28.56
CA HIS A 257 -20.17 -5.25 -28.88
C HIS A 257 -21.48 -5.37 -29.67
N SER A 258 -21.39 -5.79 -30.93
CA SER A 258 -22.56 -5.98 -31.79
C SER A 258 -23.41 -4.70 -31.88
N VAL A 259 -24.69 -4.75 -31.52
CA VAL A 259 -25.60 -3.61 -31.47
C VAL A 259 -25.16 -2.49 -30.52
N GLY A 260 -24.26 -2.78 -29.57
CA GLY A 260 -23.63 -1.75 -28.73
C GLY A 260 -22.87 -0.69 -29.54
N GLU A 261 -22.46 -0.96 -30.79
CA GLU A 261 -21.86 0.07 -31.66
C GLU A 261 -22.83 1.23 -31.99
N LEU A 262 -24.15 1.05 -31.83
CA LEU A 262 -25.11 2.17 -31.89
C LEU A 262 -24.89 3.14 -30.72
N GLY A 263 -24.61 2.62 -29.52
CA GLY A 263 -24.24 3.42 -28.35
C GLY A 263 -22.88 4.11 -28.54
N CYS A 264 -21.90 3.45 -29.16
CA CYS A 264 -20.64 4.10 -29.56
C CYS A 264 -20.88 5.25 -30.53
N ALA A 265 -21.72 5.05 -31.55
CA ALA A 265 -22.05 6.12 -32.49
C ALA A 265 -22.70 7.33 -31.80
N TYR A 266 -23.50 7.10 -30.75
CA TYR A 266 -24.04 8.17 -29.93
C TYR A 266 -22.95 8.90 -29.14
N ALA A 267 -22.15 8.19 -28.34
CA ALA A 267 -21.12 8.79 -27.50
C ALA A 267 -19.96 9.44 -28.27
N ASP A 268 -19.69 8.99 -29.49
CA ASP A 268 -18.73 9.61 -30.40
C ASP A 268 -19.27 10.91 -31.03
N GLY A 269 -20.57 11.21 -30.87
CA GLY A 269 -21.24 12.38 -31.45
C GLY A 269 -21.68 12.18 -32.91
N CYS A 270 -21.53 10.96 -33.43
CA CYS A 270 -21.97 10.59 -34.77
C CYS A 270 -23.50 10.60 -34.88
N PHE A 271 -24.19 10.06 -33.87
CA PHE A 271 -25.65 9.98 -33.80
C PHE A 271 -26.24 10.93 -32.76
N THR A 272 -27.50 11.30 -33.01
CA THR A 272 -28.42 11.88 -32.01
C THR A 272 -29.17 10.76 -31.27
N PRO A 273 -29.78 11.02 -30.09
CA PRO A 273 -30.63 10.04 -29.40
C PRO A 273 -31.69 9.41 -30.32
N GLU A 274 -32.34 10.25 -31.14
CA GLU A 274 -33.39 9.83 -32.07
C GLU A 274 -32.84 8.89 -33.15
N GLN A 275 -31.69 9.25 -33.74
CA GLN A 275 -31.03 8.39 -34.73
C GLN A 275 -30.61 7.05 -34.15
N THR A 276 -30.10 7.04 -32.91
CA THR A 276 -29.66 5.81 -32.23
C THR A 276 -30.83 4.85 -32.01
N VAL A 277 -31.93 5.34 -31.44
CA VAL A 277 -33.10 4.48 -31.15
C VAL A 277 -33.84 4.07 -32.43
N LEU A 278 -33.94 4.95 -33.43
CA LEU A 278 -34.53 4.60 -34.73
C LEU A 278 -33.66 3.61 -35.50
N ALA A 279 -32.34 3.75 -35.47
CA ALA A 279 -31.44 2.75 -36.06
C ALA A 279 -31.63 1.37 -35.42
N ALA A 280 -31.80 1.31 -34.09
CA ALA A 280 -32.12 0.09 -33.37
C ALA A 280 -33.51 -0.48 -33.76
N TYR A 281 -34.52 0.39 -33.88
CA TYR A 281 -35.85 0.02 -34.34
C TYR A 281 -35.81 -0.61 -35.73
N TRP A 282 -35.21 0.08 -36.72
CA TRP A 282 -35.17 -0.42 -38.09
C TRP A 282 -34.30 -1.66 -38.23
N ARG A 283 -33.26 -1.83 -37.42
CA ARG A 283 -32.48 -3.06 -37.33
C ARG A 283 -33.34 -4.24 -36.90
N GLY A 284 -34.18 -4.09 -35.88
CA GLY A 284 -35.14 -5.12 -35.47
C GLY A 284 -36.25 -5.34 -36.50
N ARG A 285 -36.82 -4.25 -37.03
CA ARG A 285 -37.95 -4.29 -37.96
C ARG A 285 -37.58 -4.95 -39.29
N SER A 286 -36.39 -4.66 -39.84
CA SER A 286 -35.92 -5.29 -41.09
C SER A 286 -35.78 -6.81 -40.97
N ILE A 287 -35.49 -7.31 -39.77
CA ILE A 287 -35.39 -8.74 -39.48
C ILE A 287 -36.79 -9.34 -39.43
N LEU A 288 -37.71 -8.73 -38.69
CA LEU A 288 -39.10 -9.18 -38.58
C LEU A 288 -39.86 -9.15 -39.92
N ASP A 289 -39.56 -8.17 -40.77
CA ASP A 289 -40.18 -8.03 -42.09
C ASP A 289 -39.54 -8.97 -43.15
N THR A 290 -38.58 -9.81 -42.79
CA THR A 290 -37.87 -10.72 -43.70
C THR A 290 -38.04 -12.16 -43.25
N ASP A 291 -38.40 -13.02 -44.20
CA ASP A 291 -38.53 -14.46 -43.95
C ASP A 291 -37.12 -15.09 -43.92
N LEU A 292 -36.54 -15.16 -42.72
CA LEU A 292 -35.22 -15.72 -42.48
C LEU A 292 -35.34 -17.16 -42.00
N ILE A 293 -34.36 -18.00 -42.32
CA ILE A 293 -34.30 -19.35 -41.77
C ILE A 293 -34.15 -19.29 -40.24
N ALA A 294 -34.69 -20.30 -39.55
CA ALA A 294 -34.50 -20.43 -38.11
C ALA A 294 -33.01 -20.61 -37.77
N GLY A 295 -32.48 -19.67 -36.99
CA GLY A 295 -31.09 -19.61 -36.57
C GLY A 295 -30.92 -19.77 -35.06
N GLN A 296 -29.70 -20.04 -34.64
CA GLN A 296 -29.31 -20.11 -33.24
C GLN A 296 -27.88 -19.58 -33.07
N MET A 297 -27.61 -19.00 -31.90
CA MET A 297 -26.28 -18.63 -31.47
C MET A 297 -25.89 -19.37 -30.19
N ALA A 298 -24.60 -19.64 -29.99
CA ALA A 298 -24.09 -20.28 -28.79
C ALA A 298 -22.71 -19.73 -28.40
N ALA A 299 -22.48 -19.52 -27.11
CA ALA A 299 -21.15 -19.23 -26.59
C ALA A 299 -20.39 -20.54 -26.37
N VAL A 300 -19.16 -20.62 -26.87
CA VAL A 300 -18.29 -21.78 -26.77
C VAL A 300 -16.93 -21.42 -26.18
N GLY A 301 -16.38 -22.33 -25.38
CA GLY A 301 -15.06 -22.22 -24.75
C GLY A 301 -13.94 -22.69 -25.67
N LEU A 302 -13.84 -22.07 -26.84
CA LEU A 302 -12.81 -22.35 -27.85
C LEU A 302 -12.15 -21.04 -28.29
N SER A 303 -10.91 -21.13 -28.77
CA SER A 303 -10.28 -20.00 -29.45
C SER A 303 -10.87 -19.76 -30.83
N TRP A 304 -10.70 -18.55 -31.37
CA TRP A 304 -11.18 -18.17 -32.71
C TRP A 304 -10.66 -19.10 -33.82
N GLU A 305 -9.39 -19.47 -33.76
CA GLU A 305 -8.77 -20.36 -34.74
C GLU A 305 -9.25 -21.81 -34.61
N GLU A 306 -9.48 -22.31 -33.39
CA GLU A 306 -10.11 -23.61 -33.20
C GLU A 306 -11.53 -23.65 -33.75
N CYS A 307 -12.31 -22.59 -33.58
CA CYS A 307 -13.63 -22.48 -34.18
C CYS A 307 -13.56 -22.58 -35.71
N LYS A 308 -12.62 -21.89 -36.37
CA LYS A 308 -12.46 -21.99 -37.83
C LYS A 308 -12.14 -23.41 -38.31
N GLN A 309 -11.42 -24.20 -37.50
CA GLN A 309 -11.00 -25.56 -37.86
C GLN A 309 -12.05 -26.63 -37.53
N LYS A 310 -12.72 -26.51 -36.38
CA LYS A 310 -13.60 -27.56 -35.82
C LYS A 310 -15.07 -27.41 -36.20
N LEU A 311 -15.53 -26.21 -36.56
CA LEU A 311 -16.95 -25.98 -36.86
C LEU A 311 -17.34 -26.52 -38.24
N PRO A 312 -18.59 -27.03 -38.38
CA PRO A 312 -19.12 -27.40 -39.70
C PRO A 312 -19.27 -26.16 -40.59
N LYS A 313 -19.26 -26.34 -41.92
CA LYS A 313 -19.22 -25.23 -42.90
C LYS A 313 -20.41 -24.25 -42.83
N ASP A 314 -21.53 -24.68 -42.24
CA ASP A 314 -22.77 -23.94 -42.07
C ASP A 314 -22.90 -23.28 -40.68
N VAL A 315 -21.91 -23.45 -39.79
CA VAL A 315 -21.82 -22.75 -38.51
C VAL A 315 -20.55 -21.89 -38.53
N ILE A 316 -20.70 -20.60 -38.25
CA ILE A 316 -19.60 -19.65 -38.32
C ILE A 316 -19.25 -19.09 -36.93
N PRO A 317 -17.98 -18.75 -36.68
CA PRO A 317 -17.62 -17.91 -35.54
C PRO A 317 -18.11 -16.47 -35.81
N ALA A 318 -18.93 -15.94 -34.91
CA ALA A 318 -19.68 -14.70 -35.08
C ALA A 318 -19.22 -13.59 -34.12
N CYS A 319 -18.84 -13.91 -32.89
CA CYS A 319 -18.29 -12.92 -31.94
C CYS A 319 -17.02 -13.47 -31.30
N HIS A 320 -15.90 -12.78 -31.44
CA HIS A 320 -14.65 -13.07 -30.75
C HIS A 320 -14.63 -12.30 -29.43
N ASN A 321 -15.01 -12.93 -28.31
CA ASN A 321 -15.21 -12.23 -27.03
C ASN A 321 -13.93 -12.18 -26.18
N SER A 322 -13.20 -13.29 -26.09
CA SER A 322 -11.89 -13.40 -25.44
C SER A 322 -11.05 -14.46 -26.14
N ALA A 323 -9.79 -14.63 -25.73
CA ALA A 323 -8.86 -15.64 -26.28
C ALA A 323 -9.43 -17.07 -26.29
N ASP A 324 -10.33 -17.37 -25.36
CA ASP A 324 -10.94 -18.68 -25.11
C ASP A 324 -12.48 -18.64 -25.11
N SER A 325 -13.09 -17.57 -25.60
CA SER A 325 -14.56 -17.43 -25.65
C SER A 325 -15.02 -16.85 -26.98
N VAL A 326 -15.75 -17.65 -27.73
CA VAL A 326 -16.31 -17.29 -29.04
C VAL A 326 -17.81 -17.55 -29.04
N THR A 327 -18.58 -16.68 -29.68
CA THR A 327 -19.99 -16.96 -29.99
C THR A 327 -20.09 -17.45 -31.43
N ILE A 328 -20.66 -18.64 -31.62
CA ILE A 328 -20.93 -19.24 -32.93
C ILE A 328 -22.38 -18.96 -33.35
N SER A 329 -22.62 -18.94 -34.66
CA SER A 329 -23.91 -18.59 -35.27
C SER A 329 -24.20 -19.47 -36.49
N GLY A 330 -25.42 -19.96 -36.61
CA GLY A 330 -25.82 -20.83 -37.73
C GLY A 330 -27.24 -21.40 -37.60
N PRO A 331 -27.62 -22.38 -38.42
CA PRO A 331 -28.91 -23.06 -38.34
C PRO A 331 -29.10 -23.79 -37.01
N VAL A 332 -30.33 -23.83 -36.48
CA VAL A 332 -30.65 -24.41 -35.16
C VAL A 332 -30.12 -25.84 -35.00
N ASN A 333 -30.35 -26.70 -35.99
CA ASN A 333 -29.94 -28.12 -35.91
C ASN A 333 -28.41 -28.28 -35.85
N SER A 334 -27.68 -27.51 -36.66
CA SER A 334 -26.21 -27.60 -36.75
C SER A 334 -25.54 -27.03 -35.51
N VAL A 335 -26.03 -25.89 -34.99
CA VAL A 335 -25.55 -25.30 -33.74
C VAL A 335 -25.87 -26.21 -32.54
N GLY A 336 -27.09 -26.78 -32.49
CA GLY A 336 -27.48 -27.74 -31.46
C GLY A 336 -26.57 -28.98 -31.42
N LYS A 337 -26.17 -29.49 -32.59
CA LYS A 337 -25.20 -30.59 -32.69
C LYS A 337 -23.82 -30.20 -32.17
N VAL A 338 -23.31 -29.03 -32.56
CA VAL A 338 -22.02 -28.51 -32.07
C VAL A 338 -22.03 -28.36 -30.55
N ILE A 339 -23.12 -27.84 -29.97
CA ILE A 339 -23.26 -27.73 -28.51
C ILE A 339 -23.17 -29.11 -27.85
N ALA A 340 -23.89 -30.11 -28.37
CA ALA A 340 -23.87 -31.47 -27.83
C ALA A 340 -22.48 -32.11 -27.94
N ASP A 341 -21.84 -31.99 -29.11
CA ASP A 341 -20.53 -32.57 -29.39
C ASP A 341 -19.43 -31.94 -28.51
N LEU A 342 -19.45 -30.63 -28.29
CA LEU A 342 -18.48 -29.94 -27.43
C LEU A 342 -18.70 -30.26 -25.95
N ASN A 343 -19.96 -30.26 -25.48
CA ASN A 343 -20.26 -30.63 -24.09
C ASN A 343 -19.87 -32.09 -23.79
N ALA A 344 -20.04 -33.00 -24.76
CA ALA A 344 -19.58 -34.39 -24.64
C ALA A 344 -18.06 -34.52 -24.50
N GLN A 345 -17.30 -33.54 -25.00
CA GLN A 345 -15.84 -33.44 -24.87
C GLN A 345 -15.41 -32.67 -23.61
N GLY A 346 -16.35 -32.25 -22.75
CA GLY A 346 -16.07 -31.42 -21.57
C GLY A 346 -15.74 -29.96 -21.88
N ILE A 347 -16.00 -29.49 -23.11
CA ILE A 347 -15.78 -28.11 -23.53
C ILE A 347 -17.07 -27.31 -23.33
N PHE A 348 -16.96 -26.12 -22.73
CA PHE A 348 -18.12 -25.26 -22.49
C PHE A 348 -18.83 -24.91 -23.80
N ALA A 349 -20.12 -25.24 -23.92
CA ALA A 349 -20.97 -24.76 -25.01
C ALA A 349 -22.40 -24.52 -24.50
N LYS A 350 -22.90 -23.28 -24.65
CA LYS A 350 -24.23 -22.89 -24.19
C LYS A 350 -24.94 -21.98 -25.18
N GLY A 351 -26.18 -22.33 -25.52
CA GLY A 351 -27.05 -21.51 -26.38
C GLY A 351 -27.33 -20.13 -25.78
N VAL A 352 -27.38 -19.12 -26.65
CA VAL A 352 -27.70 -17.72 -26.30
C VAL A 352 -29.08 -17.37 -26.85
N LYS A 353 -29.90 -16.69 -26.04
CA LYS A 353 -31.22 -16.19 -26.45
C LYS A 353 -31.05 -15.15 -27.56
N SER A 354 -31.26 -15.58 -28.80
CA SER A 354 -31.07 -14.80 -30.03
C SER A 354 -32.38 -14.66 -30.83
N SER A 355 -33.52 -14.90 -30.17
CA SER A 355 -34.87 -14.89 -30.76
C SER A 355 -35.00 -15.71 -32.04
N GLY A 356 -34.26 -16.82 -32.15
CA GLY A 356 -34.27 -17.69 -33.32
C GLY A 356 -33.51 -17.14 -34.54
N ILE A 357 -32.59 -16.19 -34.35
CA ILE A 357 -31.86 -15.51 -35.42
C ILE A 357 -30.36 -15.78 -35.33
N ALA A 358 -29.74 -16.11 -36.46
CA ALA A 358 -28.29 -16.31 -36.58
C ALA A 358 -27.59 -14.97 -36.93
N PHE A 359 -27.35 -14.11 -35.93
CA PHE A 359 -26.67 -12.83 -36.13
C PHE A 359 -25.23 -12.95 -36.62
N HIS A 360 -24.73 -11.87 -37.23
CA HIS A 360 -23.35 -11.74 -37.71
C HIS A 360 -22.95 -12.88 -38.65
N SER A 361 -23.90 -13.26 -39.49
CA SER A 361 -23.78 -14.39 -40.40
C SER A 361 -24.41 -14.11 -41.75
N ARG A 362 -24.09 -14.98 -42.71
CA ARG A 362 -24.71 -14.96 -44.04
C ARG A 362 -26.23 -15.14 -43.99
N TYR A 363 -26.77 -15.74 -42.92
CA TYR A 363 -28.19 -16.09 -42.82
C TYR A 363 -29.11 -14.89 -42.55
N ILE A 364 -28.56 -13.72 -42.22
CA ILE A 364 -29.32 -12.48 -42.03
C ILE A 364 -29.11 -11.49 -43.19
N ALA A 365 -28.37 -11.88 -44.24
CA ALA A 365 -28.03 -11.02 -45.36
C ALA A 365 -29.27 -10.45 -46.10
N ASP A 366 -30.36 -11.20 -46.17
CA ASP A 366 -31.59 -10.78 -46.86
C ASP A 366 -32.31 -9.61 -46.16
N ALA A 367 -32.04 -9.38 -44.87
CA ALA A 367 -32.54 -8.22 -44.14
C ALA A 367 -31.75 -6.94 -44.45
N ALA A 368 -30.51 -7.05 -44.96
CA ALA A 368 -29.59 -5.93 -45.14
C ALA A 368 -30.08 -4.85 -46.13
N PRO A 369 -30.68 -5.18 -47.30
CA PRO A 369 -31.19 -4.16 -48.22
C PRO A 369 -32.33 -3.33 -47.62
N LYS A 370 -33.22 -3.98 -46.85
CA LYS A 370 -34.32 -3.30 -46.16
C LYS A 370 -33.79 -2.38 -45.06
N LEU A 371 -32.85 -2.88 -44.26
CA LEU A 371 -32.18 -2.08 -43.23
C LEU A 371 -31.48 -0.86 -43.84
N ARG A 372 -30.70 -1.07 -44.91
CA ARG A 372 -29.97 0.00 -45.59
C ARG A 372 -30.90 1.13 -46.03
N LYS A 373 -32.00 0.78 -46.69
CA LYS A 373 -33.00 1.73 -47.18
C LYS A 373 -33.62 2.56 -46.06
N SER A 374 -33.87 1.97 -44.90
CA SER A 374 -34.40 2.71 -43.74
C SER A 374 -33.32 3.58 -43.08
N LEU A 375 -32.10 3.07 -42.91
CA LEU A 375 -30.99 3.83 -42.32
C LEU A 375 -30.56 5.02 -43.18
N ASP A 376 -30.61 4.93 -44.51
CA ASP A 376 -30.32 6.05 -45.41
C ASP A 376 -31.26 7.26 -45.18
N LYS A 377 -32.49 7.01 -44.71
CA LYS A 377 -33.45 8.09 -44.36
C LYS A 377 -33.11 8.77 -43.03
N ILE A 378 -32.55 8.01 -42.08
CA ILE A 378 -32.25 8.47 -40.72
C ILE A 378 -30.85 9.08 -40.64
N ILE A 379 -29.95 8.62 -41.52
CA ILE A 379 -28.56 9.04 -41.62
C ILE A 379 -28.32 9.65 -43.00
N PRO A 380 -29.00 10.76 -43.36
CA PRO A 380 -28.84 11.38 -44.68
C PRO A 380 -27.42 11.95 -44.88
N ASN A 381 -26.80 12.41 -43.80
CA ASN A 381 -25.46 13.00 -43.79
C ASN A 381 -24.59 12.27 -42.74
N PRO A 382 -23.87 11.21 -43.12
CA PRO A 382 -23.06 10.44 -42.19
C PRO A 382 -21.88 11.28 -41.66
N LYS A 383 -21.65 11.23 -40.35
CA LYS A 383 -20.51 11.91 -39.71
C LYS A 383 -19.28 11.01 -39.67
N ASN A 384 -18.10 11.62 -39.65
CA ASN A 384 -16.84 10.92 -39.46
C ASN A 384 -16.72 10.44 -38.01
N ARG A 385 -16.23 9.21 -37.84
CA ARG A 385 -15.92 8.61 -36.54
C ARG A 385 -14.64 9.25 -35.99
N THR A 386 -14.56 9.47 -34.68
CA THR A 386 -13.30 9.91 -34.07
C THR A 386 -12.39 8.71 -33.77
N PRO A 387 -11.06 8.91 -33.63
CA PRO A 387 -10.14 7.82 -33.27
C PRO A 387 -10.42 7.16 -31.91
N ARG A 388 -11.24 7.80 -31.05
CA ARG A 388 -11.63 7.24 -29.75
C ARG A 388 -12.56 6.04 -29.90
N TRP A 389 -13.29 5.94 -31.01
CA TRP A 389 -14.15 4.79 -31.28
C TRP A 389 -13.38 3.70 -32.02
N ILE A 390 -13.07 2.62 -31.31
CA ILE A 390 -12.49 1.40 -31.87
C ILE A 390 -13.62 0.55 -32.47
N SER A 391 -13.56 0.34 -33.78
CA SER A 391 -14.57 -0.47 -34.48
C SER A 391 -14.35 -1.95 -34.16
N THR A 392 -15.43 -2.66 -33.86
CA THR A 392 -15.41 -4.12 -33.72
C THR A 392 -16.11 -4.84 -34.87
N SER A 393 -16.57 -4.10 -35.89
CA SER A 393 -17.24 -4.68 -37.06
C SER A 393 -16.38 -4.66 -38.33
N ILE A 394 -15.22 -4.00 -38.26
CA ILE A 394 -14.27 -3.87 -39.38
C ILE A 394 -12.86 -4.22 -38.86
N PRO A 395 -12.12 -5.11 -39.55
CA PRO A 395 -10.73 -5.42 -39.20
C PRO A 395 -9.83 -4.19 -39.16
N GLU A 396 -8.86 -4.18 -38.26
CA GLU A 396 -7.96 -3.04 -38.00
C GLU A 396 -7.24 -2.58 -39.28
N GLU A 397 -6.78 -3.52 -40.11
CA GLU A 397 -6.13 -3.24 -41.38
C GLU A 397 -7.02 -2.48 -42.38
N SER A 398 -8.35 -2.51 -42.18
CA SER A 398 -9.35 -1.86 -43.03
C SER A 398 -9.93 -0.58 -42.42
N TRP A 399 -9.46 -0.14 -41.25
CA TRP A 399 -9.89 1.14 -40.66
C TRP A 399 -9.62 2.38 -41.51
N PRO A 400 -8.59 2.46 -42.37
CA PRO A 400 -8.40 3.59 -43.28
C PRO A 400 -9.45 3.68 -44.40
N THR A 401 -10.28 2.65 -44.60
CA THR A 401 -11.25 2.62 -45.72
C THR A 401 -12.41 3.60 -45.50
N PRO A 402 -13.04 4.13 -46.57
CA PRO A 402 -14.19 5.03 -46.45
C PRO A 402 -15.35 4.44 -45.63
N LEU A 403 -15.56 3.11 -45.71
CA LEU A 403 -16.57 2.41 -44.92
C LEU A 403 -16.32 2.57 -43.42
N ALA A 404 -15.08 2.48 -42.98
CA ALA A 404 -14.69 2.54 -41.57
C ALA A 404 -14.54 3.97 -41.03
N GLN A 405 -14.31 4.97 -41.90
CA GLN A 405 -14.13 6.35 -41.48
C GLN A 405 -15.45 7.05 -41.10
N GLN A 406 -16.59 6.57 -41.62
CA GLN A 406 -17.90 7.22 -41.41
C GLN A 406 -18.88 6.31 -40.68
N SER A 407 -19.63 6.87 -39.72
CA SER A 407 -20.78 6.22 -39.10
C SER A 407 -21.98 6.28 -40.05
N SER A 408 -21.86 5.58 -41.16
CA SER A 408 -22.83 5.57 -42.25
C SER A 408 -23.81 4.41 -42.14
N SER A 409 -24.91 4.49 -42.88
CA SER A 409 -25.83 3.37 -43.06
C SER A 409 -25.11 2.10 -43.58
N ALA A 410 -24.08 2.27 -44.41
CA ALA A 410 -23.23 1.17 -44.87
C ALA A 410 -22.46 0.51 -43.71
N TYR A 411 -21.88 1.31 -42.81
CA TYR A 411 -21.17 0.84 -41.63
C TYR A 411 -22.10 0.03 -40.72
N HIS A 412 -23.29 0.56 -40.42
CA HIS A 412 -24.23 -0.10 -39.50
C HIS A 412 -24.86 -1.37 -40.09
N VAL A 413 -25.02 -1.45 -41.41
CA VAL A 413 -25.37 -2.70 -42.09
C VAL A 413 -24.21 -3.69 -42.03
N ASN A 414 -22.96 -3.25 -42.25
CA ASN A 414 -21.78 -4.10 -42.06
C ASN A 414 -21.71 -4.67 -40.64
N ASN A 415 -21.95 -3.85 -39.60
CA ASN A 415 -22.01 -4.31 -38.21
C ASN A 415 -23.06 -5.39 -37.94
N LEU A 416 -24.13 -5.51 -38.75
CA LEU A 416 -25.10 -6.60 -38.61
C LEU A 416 -24.65 -7.93 -39.24
N LEU A 417 -23.81 -7.84 -40.28
CA LEU A 417 -23.45 -8.98 -41.13
C LEU A 417 -22.08 -9.56 -40.78
N SER A 418 -21.15 -8.69 -40.41
CA SER A 418 -19.75 -9.04 -40.18
C SER A 418 -19.53 -9.54 -38.75
N PRO A 419 -18.50 -10.37 -38.51
CA PRO A 419 -18.18 -10.82 -37.17
C PRO A 419 -17.82 -9.68 -36.22
N VAL A 420 -18.09 -9.87 -34.93
CA VAL A 420 -17.75 -8.93 -33.86
C VAL A 420 -16.35 -9.25 -33.33
N LEU A 421 -15.38 -8.40 -33.67
CA LEU A 421 -13.96 -8.47 -33.30
C LEU A 421 -13.72 -7.79 -31.93
N PHE A 422 -14.40 -8.28 -30.88
CA PHE A 422 -14.39 -7.62 -29.57
C PHE A 422 -13.05 -7.82 -28.84
N ALA A 423 -12.48 -9.03 -28.89
CA ALA A 423 -11.18 -9.34 -28.30
C ALA A 423 -10.07 -8.48 -28.93
N GLU A 424 -10.14 -8.22 -30.23
CA GLU A 424 -9.25 -7.29 -30.94
C GLU A 424 -9.45 -5.86 -30.46
N GLY A 425 -10.70 -5.39 -30.37
CA GLY A 425 -11.00 -4.06 -29.86
C GLY A 425 -10.48 -3.81 -28.43
N LEU A 426 -10.55 -4.83 -27.56
CA LEU A 426 -10.05 -4.74 -26.18
C LEU A 426 -8.53 -4.59 -26.08
N LYS A 427 -7.75 -4.96 -27.10
CA LYS A 427 -6.28 -4.78 -27.09
C LYS A 427 -5.87 -3.31 -27.08
N HIS A 428 -6.76 -2.41 -27.48
CA HIS A 428 -6.50 -0.97 -27.49
C HIS A 428 -6.83 -0.31 -26.14
N VAL A 429 -7.46 -1.03 -25.22
CA VAL A 429 -7.76 -0.54 -23.88
C VAL A 429 -6.46 -0.54 -23.06
N PRO A 430 -6.03 0.61 -22.49
CA PRO A 430 -4.83 0.67 -21.64
C PRO A 430 -4.94 -0.19 -20.39
N GLU A 431 -3.81 -0.73 -19.93
CA GLU A 431 -3.73 -1.68 -18.80
C GLU A 431 -4.30 -1.12 -17.49
N ASN A 432 -4.12 0.18 -17.22
CA ASN A 432 -4.61 0.86 -16.01
C ASN A 432 -5.98 1.54 -16.20
N ALA A 433 -6.70 1.28 -17.31
CA ALA A 433 -7.93 1.98 -17.65
C ALA A 433 -9.08 1.73 -16.66
N ILE A 434 -9.99 2.72 -16.56
CA ILE A 434 -11.28 2.56 -15.90
C ILE A 434 -12.33 2.29 -16.99
N CYS A 435 -12.76 1.03 -17.09
CA CYS A 435 -13.74 0.58 -18.07
C CYS A 435 -15.16 0.62 -17.50
N VAL A 436 -16.02 1.40 -18.14
CA VAL A 436 -17.43 1.55 -17.76
C VAL A 436 -18.30 0.82 -18.79
N GLU A 437 -18.90 -0.28 -18.37
CA GLU A 437 -19.86 -1.03 -19.18
C GLU A 437 -21.23 -0.34 -19.15
N ILE A 438 -21.61 0.21 -20.30
CA ILE A 438 -22.84 0.97 -20.54
C ILE A 438 -23.85 0.04 -21.20
N ALA A 439 -24.71 -0.56 -20.37
CA ALA A 439 -25.75 -1.46 -20.79
C ALA A 439 -26.82 -1.62 -19.69
N PRO A 440 -28.02 -2.13 -20.01
CA PRO A 440 -29.05 -2.43 -19.01
C PRO A 440 -28.64 -3.50 -18.00
N HIS A 441 -27.58 -4.26 -18.30
CA HIS A 441 -26.95 -5.22 -17.40
C HIS A 441 -25.47 -5.39 -17.79
N GLY A 442 -24.59 -5.47 -16.80
CA GLY A 442 -23.16 -5.79 -16.96
C GLY A 442 -22.88 -7.22 -17.45
N LEU A 443 -23.25 -7.52 -18.69
CA LEU A 443 -23.11 -8.81 -19.36
C LEU A 443 -21.65 -9.19 -19.62
N LEU A 444 -20.80 -8.22 -19.94
CA LEU A 444 -19.41 -8.42 -20.36
C LEU A 444 -18.41 -8.37 -19.21
N GLN A 445 -18.85 -8.13 -17.97
CA GLN A 445 -17.97 -8.01 -16.79
C GLN A 445 -16.97 -9.18 -16.64
N ALA A 446 -17.42 -10.42 -16.86
CA ALA A 446 -16.54 -11.59 -16.76
C ALA A 446 -15.47 -11.63 -17.87
N ILE A 447 -15.82 -11.20 -19.08
CA ILE A 447 -14.92 -11.11 -20.23
C ILE A 447 -13.90 -9.99 -20.00
N LEU A 448 -14.36 -8.81 -19.59
CA LEU A 448 -13.52 -7.64 -19.33
C LEU A 448 -12.49 -7.90 -18.23
N LYS A 449 -12.91 -8.50 -17.10
CA LYS A 449 -11.98 -8.87 -16.01
C LYS A 449 -10.90 -9.84 -16.44
N ARG A 450 -11.23 -10.79 -17.32
CA ARG A 450 -10.25 -11.76 -17.84
C ARG A 450 -9.30 -11.12 -18.85
N ALA A 451 -9.81 -10.25 -19.72
CA ALA A 451 -9.06 -9.67 -20.82
C ALA A 451 -8.12 -8.52 -20.39
N LEU A 452 -8.54 -7.68 -19.44
CA LEU A 452 -7.83 -6.45 -19.07
C LEU A 452 -6.92 -6.58 -17.84
N GLY A 453 -7.02 -7.69 -17.10
CA GLY A 453 -6.20 -7.93 -15.92
C GLY A 453 -6.64 -7.18 -14.67
N LYS A 454 -5.77 -7.17 -13.66
CA LYS A 454 -6.06 -6.67 -12.30
C LYS A 454 -5.92 -5.14 -12.14
N ASP A 455 -5.12 -4.51 -12.99
CA ASP A 455 -4.80 -3.08 -12.90
C ASP A 455 -5.89 -2.20 -13.55
N ALA A 456 -6.72 -2.80 -14.41
CA ALA A 456 -7.93 -2.18 -14.96
C ALA A 456 -9.09 -2.27 -13.96
N THR A 457 -9.85 -1.17 -13.81
CA THR A 457 -11.07 -1.16 -13.02
C THR A 457 -12.28 -1.34 -13.94
N ASN A 458 -13.04 -2.42 -13.74
CA ASN A 458 -14.24 -2.73 -14.54
C ASN A 458 -15.51 -2.44 -13.74
N LEU A 459 -16.37 -1.56 -14.28
CA LEU A 459 -17.62 -1.12 -13.67
C LEU A 459 -18.79 -1.41 -14.61
N SER A 460 -19.97 -1.65 -14.07
CA SER A 460 -21.23 -1.63 -14.83
C SER A 460 -22.21 -0.66 -14.17
N LEU A 461 -23.10 -0.08 -14.96
CA LEU A 461 -24.02 0.95 -14.45
C LEU A 461 -25.37 0.40 -13.99
N MET A 462 -25.73 -0.79 -14.45
CA MET A 462 -26.97 -1.48 -14.09
C MET A 462 -26.73 -2.98 -13.89
N LYS A 463 -27.56 -3.60 -13.05
CA LYS A 463 -27.53 -5.02 -12.75
C LYS A 463 -28.95 -5.58 -12.74
N ARG A 464 -29.19 -6.56 -13.62
CA ARG A 464 -30.41 -7.37 -13.63
C ARG A 464 -30.64 -7.99 -12.24
N ASP A 465 -31.89 -7.99 -11.80
CA ASP A 465 -32.35 -8.52 -10.51
C ASP A 465 -31.74 -7.80 -9.28
N HIS A 466 -31.11 -6.63 -9.45
CA HIS A 466 -30.70 -5.82 -8.31
C HIS A 466 -31.92 -5.18 -7.63
N ALA A 467 -31.94 -5.17 -6.30
CA ALA A 467 -33.08 -4.68 -5.52
C ALA A 467 -33.43 -3.20 -5.79
N ASN A 468 -32.41 -2.38 -6.09
CA ASN A 468 -32.57 -0.98 -6.46
C ASN A 468 -31.41 -0.53 -7.36
N ASN A 469 -31.65 -0.37 -8.66
CA ASN A 469 -30.59 0.01 -9.59
C ASN A 469 -30.09 1.46 -9.41
N MET A 470 -30.82 2.33 -8.70
CA MET A 470 -30.31 3.67 -8.37
C MET A 470 -29.15 3.60 -7.38
N ILE A 471 -29.27 2.78 -6.34
CA ILE A 471 -28.17 2.53 -5.39
C ILE A 471 -26.97 1.91 -6.11
N PHE A 472 -27.23 0.96 -7.03
CA PHE A 472 -26.17 0.33 -7.83
C PHE A 472 -25.44 1.35 -8.73
N LEU A 473 -26.18 2.21 -9.43
CA LEU A 473 -25.62 3.27 -10.26
C LEU A 473 -24.76 4.22 -9.44
N LEU A 474 -25.29 4.76 -8.34
CA LEU A 474 -24.56 5.68 -7.46
C LEU A 474 -23.32 5.03 -6.85
N SER A 475 -23.41 3.76 -6.46
CA SER A 475 -22.26 3.02 -5.95
C SER A 475 -21.16 2.92 -7.02
N ASN A 476 -21.51 2.64 -8.28
CA ASN A 476 -20.52 2.56 -9.36
C ASN A 476 -19.98 3.94 -9.79
N LEU A 477 -20.74 5.03 -9.64
CA LEU A 477 -20.21 6.39 -9.76
C LEU A 477 -19.23 6.73 -8.61
N GLY A 478 -19.51 6.25 -7.40
CA GLY A 478 -18.58 6.30 -6.28
C GLY A 478 -17.30 5.51 -6.53
N LYS A 479 -17.41 4.29 -7.06
CA LYS A 479 -16.25 3.47 -7.47
C LYS A 479 -15.44 4.14 -8.57
N LEU A 480 -16.10 4.77 -9.53
CA LEU A 480 -15.47 5.56 -10.58
C LEU A 480 -14.62 6.70 -9.97
N TYR A 481 -15.15 7.42 -8.97
CA TYR A 481 -14.40 8.43 -8.22
C TYR A 481 -13.20 7.83 -7.45
N ALA A 482 -13.44 6.76 -6.68
CA ALA A 482 -12.43 6.09 -5.87
C ALA A 482 -11.29 5.53 -6.74
N ALA A 483 -11.61 5.06 -7.95
CA ALA A 483 -10.66 4.56 -8.92
C ALA A 483 -9.78 5.65 -9.58
N GLY A 484 -10.07 6.94 -9.38
CA GLY A 484 -9.24 8.04 -9.86
C GLY A 484 -9.94 9.04 -10.79
N ALA A 485 -11.11 8.71 -11.34
CA ALA A 485 -11.89 9.65 -12.14
C ALA A 485 -12.53 10.75 -11.28
N GLN A 486 -13.15 11.75 -11.92
CA GLN A 486 -13.64 12.97 -11.25
C GLN A 486 -15.10 13.31 -11.62
N PRO A 487 -16.08 12.45 -11.28
CA PRO A 487 -17.49 12.75 -11.53
C PRO A 487 -17.96 13.94 -10.69
N GLN A 488 -18.66 14.88 -11.34
CA GLN A 488 -19.32 16.03 -10.72
C GLN A 488 -20.66 15.59 -10.10
N VAL A 489 -20.60 14.75 -9.06
CA VAL A 489 -21.75 14.07 -8.45
C VAL A 489 -22.83 15.03 -7.94
N GLN A 490 -22.45 16.26 -7.56
CA GLN A 490 -23.40 17.28 -7.09
C GLN A 490 -24.44 17.66 -8.16
N LYS A 491 -24.15 17.46 -9.45
CA LYS A 491 -25.10 17.71 -10.54
C LYS A 491 -26.30 16.75 -10.56
N LEU A 492 -26.23 15.64 -9.83
CA LEU A 492 -27.36 14.70 -9.68
C LEU A 492 -28.38 15.18 -8.64
N TYR A 493 -28.00 16.18 -7.83
CA TYR A 493 -28.80 16.70 -6.72
C TYR A 493 -29.19 18.14 -7.00
N ARG A 494 -30.08 18.67 -6.13
CA ARG A 494 -30.45 20.09 -6.19
C ARG A 494 -29.21 20.95 -5.91
N PRO A 495 -29.01 22.05 -6.66
CA PRO A 495 -27.94 23.00 -6.37
C PRO A 495 -28.10 23.58 -4.96
N ILE A 496 -27.01 23.59 -4.19
CA ILE A 496 -26.97 24.26 -2.89
C ILE A 496 -26.86 25.78 -3.10
N THR A 497 -27.42 26.55 -2.17
CA THR A 497 -27.40 28.02 -2.23
C THR A 497 -26.37 28.57 -1.25
N TYR A 498 -25.39 29.32 -1.75
CA TYR A 498 -24.38 29.98 -0.93
C TYR A 498 -24.82 31.39 -0.48
N PRO A 499 -24.42 31.86 0.74
CA PRO A 499 -23.71 31.11 1.78
C PRO A 499 -24.60 30.00 2.38
N VAL A 500 -24.02 28.94 2.93
CA VAL A 500 -24.81 27.87 3.58
C VAL A 500 -25.50 28.36 4.87
N GLY A 501 -26.52 27.64 5.29
CA GLY A 501 -27.26 27.94 6.51
C GLY A 501 -26.40 27.77 7.76
N ARG A 502 -26.67 28.61 8.76
CA ARG A 502 -26.02 28.51 10.08
C ARG A 502 -26.30 27.14 10.72
N GLY A 503 -25.28 26.55 11.35
CA GLY A 503 -25.36 25.21 11.94
C GLY A 503 -25.03 24.08 10.95
N THR A 504 -24.52 24.41 9.75
CA THR A 504 -23.90 23.41 8.88
C THR A 504 -22.64 22.86 9.57
N PRO A 505 -22.44 21.53 9.66
CA PRO A 505 -21.30 20.95 10.35
C PRO A 505 -19.95 21.50 9.87
N MET A 506 -19.04 21.75 10.83
CA MET A 506 -17.70 22.25 10.55
C MET A 506 -16.82 21.18 9.89
N LEU A 507 -16.00 21.57 8.91
CA LEU A 507 -15.15 20.64 8.16
C LEU A 507 -13.75 20.46 8.76
N ASN A 508 -13.24 21.47 9.48
CA ASN A 508 -11.84 21.50 9.94
C ASN A 508 -11.49 20.32 10.89
N SER A 509 -12.44 19.84 11.69
CA SER A 509 -12.24 18.70 12.60
C SER A 509 -12.22 17.34 11.87
N LEU A 510 -12.76 17.29 10.65
CA LEU A 510 -12.84 16.09 9.82
C LEU A 510 -11.56 15.87 9.00
N VAL A 511 -10.82 16.94 8.69
CA VAL A 511 -9.56 16.85 7.98
C VAL A 511 -8.50 16.19 8.88
N LYS A 512 -8.15 14.94 8.57
CA LYS A 512 -7.02 14.24 9.20
C LYS A 512 -5.79 14.31 8.30
N TRP A 513 -4.62 14.43 8.94
CA TRP A 513 -3.32 14.53 8.28
C TRP A 513 -2.49 13.28 8.60
N ASP A 514 -1.46 13.05 7.79
CA ASP A 514 -0.42 12.09 8.14
C ASP A 514 0.58 12.74 9.10
N HIS A 515 0.44 12.45 10.40
CA HIS A 515 1.35 12.89 11.46
C HIS A 515 2.28 11.76 11.93
N SER A 516 2.55 10.77 11.08
CA SER A 516 3.47 9.66 11.42
C SER A 516 4.91 10.15 11.64
N ILE A 517 5.31 11.24 10.99
CA ILE A 517 6.65 11.83 11.11
C ILE A 517 6.72 12.73 12.35
N ASN A 518 7.59 12.36 13.29
CA ASN A 518 7.92 13.19 14.46
C ASN A 518 9.02 14.20 14.11
N TRP A 519 8.75 15.49 14.32
CA TRP A 519 9.69 16.56 14.07
C TRP A 519 10.47 16.93 15.33
N PHE A 520 11.72 17.39 15.16
CA PHE A 520 12.54 17.88 16.26
C PHE A 520 11.92 19.13 16.89
N LEU A 521 11.64 19.07 18.19
CA LEU A 521 11.19 20.21 18.99
C LEU A 521 12.39 20.78 19.76
N ALA A 522 12.69 22.06 19.54
CA ALA A 522 13.76 22.75 20.27
C ALA A 522 13.47 22.73 21.78
N ARG A 523 14.37 22.11 22.56
CA ARG A 523 14.31 22.12 24.02
C ARG A 523 15.03 23.35 24.55
N ILE A 524 14.29 24.29 25.12
CA ILE A 524 14.84 25.45 25.83
C ILE A 524 15.36 24.95 27.19
N GLY A 525 16.68 25.00 27.43
CA GLY A 525 17.27 24.61 28.72
C GLY A 525 18.75 24.20 28.75
N VAL A 526 19.48 24.19 27.63
CA VAL A 526 20.93 23.92 27.63
C VAL A 526 21.68 25.24 27.45
N GLU A 527 22.08 25.86 28.56
CA GLU A 527 23.04 26.96 28.55
C GLU A 527 24.44 26.39 28.24
N ASN A 528 25.03 26.78 27.10
CA ASN A 528 26.43 26.48 26.80
C ASN A 528 27.32 27.28 27.76
N LYS A 529 28.03 26.60 28.67
CA LYS A 529 29.09 27.21 29.48
C LYS A 529 30.39 27.26 28.67
N SER A 530 31.14 28.35 28.79
CA SER A 530 32.45 28.50 28.13
C SER A 530 33.41 27.39 28.57
N GLY A 531 33.89 26.57 27.61
CA GLY A 531 34.85 25.47 27.85
C GLY A 531 34.26 24.06 27.82
N GLU A 532 32.93 23.92 27.82
CA GLU A 532 32.21 22.65 27.70
C GLU A 532 31.45 22.59 26.37
N THR A 533 31.66 21.53 25.59
CA THR A 533 30.89 21.26 24.36
C THR A 533 30.32 19.86 24.43
N ILE A 534 29.00 19.73 24.22
CA ILE A 534 28.33 18.44 24.11
C ILE A 534 28.14 18.11 22.63
N ILE A 535 28.67 16.97 22.20
CA ILE A 535 28.51 16.43 20.85
C ILE A 535 27.64 15.18 20.92
N ASP A 536 26.60 15.15 20.10
CA ASP A 536 25.60 14.07 20.06
C ASP A 536 25.80 13.22 18.79
N VAL A 537 26.31 12.00 18.97
CA VAL A 537 26.62 11.05 17.90
C VAL A 537 25.50 10.03 17.77
N ASN A 538 24.97 9.84 16.56
CA ASN A 538 23.85 8.92 16.32
C ASN A 538 23.98 8.23 14.96
N LEU A 539 24.02 6.88 14.94
CA LEU A 539 24.19 6.11 13.71
C LEU A 539 23.04 6.28 12.68
N GLY A 540 21.87 6.76 13.12
CA GLY A 540 20.76 7.12 12.24
C GLY A 540 20.90 8.50 11.57
N LYS A 541 21.90 9.32 11.93
CA LYS A 541 22.23 10.56 11.22
C LYS A 541 23.20 10.24 10.09
N ASP A 542 22.93 10.76 8.89
CA ASP A 542 23.76 10.52 7.70
C ASP A 542 25.25 10.89 7.92
N GLU A 543 25.52 11.92 8.72
CA GLU A 543 26.90 12.38 9.04
C GLU A 543 27.70 11.39 9.91
N ASP A 544 27.02 10.55 10.70
CA ASP A 544 27.63 9.63 11.66
C ASP A 544 27.48 8.16 11.23
N ALA A 545 26.64 7.86 10.24
CA ALA A 545 26.30 6.51 9.80
C ALA A 545 27.56 5.68 9.43
N TYR A 546 28.60 6.32 8.90
CA TYR A 546 29.86 5.67 8.54
C TYR A 546 30.57 4.99 9.73
N LEU A 547 30.29 5.43 10.97
CA LEU A 547 30.87 4.85 12.19
C LEU A 547 30.46 3.40 12.39
N ALA A 548 29.34 2.95 11.78
CA ALA A 548 28.94 1.54 11.77
C ALA A 548 30.03 0.62 11.16
N GLY A 549 30.84 1.16 10.24
CA GLY A 549 31.97 0.42 9.65
C GLY A 549 33.10 0.10 10.64
N HIS A 550 33.16 0.76 11.80
CA HIS A 550 34.12 0.46 12.87
C HIS A 550 33.54 -0.56 13.85
N THR A 551 33.27 -1.77 13.33
CA THR A 551 32.79 -2.90 14.13
C THR A 551 33.96 -3.75 14.61
N ILE A 552 34.00 -4.02 15.92
CA ILE A 552 35.01 -4.87 16.55
C ILE A 552 34.29 -5.88 17.46
N ASP A 553 34.56 -7.16 17.26
CA ASP A 553 33.92 -8.29 17.96
C ASP A 553 32.37 -8.17 17.97
N GLY A 554 31.81 -7.80 16.80
CA GLY A 554 30.37 -7.60 16.59
C GLY A 554 29.74 -6.36 17.25
N ARG A 555 30.52 -5.45 17.84
CA ARG A 555 30.02 -4.17 18.39
C ARG A 555 30.54 -2.99 17.58
N VAL A 556 29.68 -2.01 17.32
CA VAL A 556 30.11 -0.72 16.77
C VAL A 556 30.78 0.06 17.89
N LEU A 557 32.11 0.11 17.89
CA LEU A 557 32.87 0.88 18.87
C LEU A 557 33.15 2.26 18.30
N PHE A 558 33.00 3.31 19.09
CA PHE A 558 33.44 4.64 18.68
C PHE A 558 34.97 4.62 18.50
N PRO A 559 35.51 5.00 17.32
CA PRO A 559 36.93 4.87 17.03
C PRO A 559 37.80 5.70 17.97
N ALA A 560 38.98 5.19 18.33
CA ALA A 560 39.97 5.93 19.12
C ALA A 560 40.31 7.28 18.46
N THR A 561 40.44 7.28 17.14
CA THR A 561 40.68 8.46 16.30
C THR A 561 39.47 9.39 16.19
N GLY A 562 38.26 8.87 16.46
CA GLY A 562 37.04 9.66 16.60
C GLY A 562 37.18 10.64 17.75
N TYR A 563 37.60 10.18 18.93
CA TYR A 563 37.80 11.05 20.09
C TYR A 563 38.82 12.15 19.84
N LEU A 564 39.94 11.79 19.20
CA LEU A 564 41.00 12.74 18.87
C LEU A 564 40.51 13.80 17.88
N THR A 565 39.70 13.40 16.90
CA THR A 565 39.10 14.32 15.93
C THR A 565 38.05 15.21 16.59
N LEU A 566 37.26 14.70 17.53
CA LEU A 566 36.32 15.50 18.32
C LEU A 566 37.04 16.55 19.18
N ALA A 567 38.12 16.16 19.87
CA ALA A 567 38.96 17.08 20.62
C ALA A 567 39.56 18.17 19.71
N TRP A 568 40.14 17.78 18.58
CA TRP A 568 40.71 18.70 17.60
C TRP A 568 39.67 19.69 17.03
N ARG A 569 38.52 19.19 16.58
CA ARG A 569 37.41 20.01 16.07
C ARG A 569 36.94 21.02 17.11
N THR A 570 36.78 20.57 18.36
CA THR A 570 36.34 21.42 19.47
C THR A 570 37.37 22.49 19.78
N TYR A 571 38.65 22.14 19.85
CA TYR A 571 39.73 23.09 20.13
C TYR A 571 39.88 24.14 19.01
N ALA A 572 39.87 23.72 17.74
CA ALA A 572 39.91 24.64 16.60
C ALA A 572 38.72 25.63 16.63
N LYS A 573 37.52 25.12 16.90
CA LYS A 573 36.31 25.94 17.04
C LYS A 573 36.40 26.94 18.20
N MET A 574 36.97 26.55 19.35
CA MET A 574 37.21 27.46 20.48
C MET A 574 38.15 28.61 20.11
N GLN A 575 39.09 28.39 19.19
CA GLN A 575 40.01 29.40 18.66
C GLN A 575 39.45 30.16 17.43
N GLY A 576 38.21 29.89 17.02
CA GLY A 576 37.60 30.50 15.84
C GLY A 576 38.24 30.07 14.50
N ALA A 577 38.93 28.93 14.49
CA ALA A 577 39.67 28.42 13.33
C ALA A 577 38.98 27.18 12.71
N ASP A 578 39.24 26.95 11.43
CA ASP A 578 38.77 25.78 10.68
C ASP A 578 39.72 24.60 10.92
N ILE A 579 39.18 23.40 11.09
CA ILE A 579 39.94 22.17 11.34
C ILE A 579 40.94 21.89 10.21
N GLU A 580 40.54 22.11 8.95
CA GLU A 580 41.37 21.87 7.76
C GLU A 580 42.57 22.82 7.63
N LYS A 581 42.61 23.89 8.43
CA LYS A 581 43.69 24.88 8.44
C LYS A 581 44.46 24.93 9.75
N THR A 582 44.05 24.14 10.74
CA THR A 582 44.59 24.22 12.10
C THR A 582 45.50 23.04 12.38
N PRO A 583 46.84 23.20 12.25
CA PRO A 583 47.76 22.15 12.64
C PRO A 583 47.71 21.93 14.15
N VAL A 584 47.78 20.68 14.59
CA VAL A 584 47.71 20.33 16.01
C VAL A 584 48.73 19.28 16.41
N VAL A 585 49.15 19.39 17.66
CA VAL A 585 49.93 18.38 18.37
C VAL A 585 49.10 17.87 19.53
N ILE A 586 48.84 16.56 19.55
CA ILE A 586 48.18 15.87 20.65
C ILE A 586 49.23 15.05 21.40
N GLU A 587 49.40 15.30 22.68
CA GLU A 587 50.36 14.63 23.55
C GLU A 587 49.63 13.81 24.62
N ASN A 588 50.18 12.64 24.94
CA ASN A 588 49.72 11.77 26.01
C ASN A 588 48.22 11.45 25.95
N ALA A 589 47.69 11.14 24.78
CA ALA A 589 46.32 10.68 24.63
C ALA A 589 46.16 9.30 25.29
N VAL A 590 45.29 9.19 26.29
CA VAL A 590 44.99 7.96 27.03
C VAL A 590 43.51 7.63 26.84
N PHE A 591 43.24 6.40 26.41
CA PHE A 591 41.89 5.86 26.21
C PHE A 591 41.54 4.96 27.40
N HIS A 592 40.64 5.45 28.26
CA HIS A 592 40.24 4.75 29.48
C HIS A 592 39.17 3.69 29.22
N ARG A 593 38.31 3.92 28.22
CA ARG A 593 37.26 3.00 27.80
C ARG A 593 36.90 3.18 26.32
N ALA A 594 36.42 2.11 25.71
CA ALA A 594 35.75 2.17 24.42
C ALA A 594 34.25 2.44 24.63
N THR A 595 33.69 3.37 23.87
CA THR A 595 32.25 3.66 23.86
C THR A 595 31.59 2.79 22.80
N ILE A 596 30.47 2.18 23.16
CA ILE A 596 29.68 1.34 22.25
C ILE A 596 28.55 2.20 21.69
N LEU A 597 28.49 2.32 20.37
CA LEU A 597 27.41 3.04 19.70
C LEU A 597 26.20 2.09 19.55
N PRO A 598 25.02 2.45 20.11
CA PRO A 598 23.81 1.67 19.89
C PRO A 598 23.34 1.85 18.44
N LYS A 599 22.71 0.80 17.88
CA LYS A 599 22.08 0.89 16.56
C LYS A 599 20.93 1.90 16.54
N ASP A 600 20.18 1.95 17.64
CA ASP A 600 19.07 2.86 17.84
C ASP A 600 19.38 3.81 19.01
N GLY A 601 19.29 5.12 18.75
CA GLY A 601 19.54 6.16 19.75
C GLY A 601 20.84 6.91 19.54
N SER A 602 21.18 7.77 20.50
CA SER A 602 22.36 8.63 20.42
C SER A 602 23.23 8.56 21.66
N VAL A 603 24.52 8.80 21.48
CA VAL A 603 25.52 8.89 22.55
C VAL A 603 26.05 10.31 22.62
N LYS A 604 26.10 10.87 23.84
CA LYS A 604 26.54 12.24 24.07
C LYS A 604 27.92 12.26 24.70
N PHE A 605 28.85 12.95 24.03
CA PHE A 605 30.20 13.22 24.52
C PHE A 605 30.29 14.65 25.04
N GLY A 606 30.58 14.81 26.33
CA GLY A 606 30.96 16.09 26.91
C GLY A 606 32.47 16.28 26.77
N ILE A 607 32.90 17.34 26.10
CA ILE A 607 34.30 17.66 25.84
C ILE A 607 34.65 18.90 26.65
N ASN A 608 35.66 18.76 27.52
CA ASN A 608 36.13 19.81 28.40
C ASN A 608 37.59 20.13 28.09
N PHE A 609 37.91 21.41 28.00
CA PHE A 609 39.27 21.91 27.88
C PHE A 609 39.65 22.74 29.10
N PHE A 610 40.88 22.57 29.58
CA PHE A 610 41.43 23.33 30.70
C PHE A 610 42.32 24.47 30.20
N ASP A 611 41.84 25.69 30.38
CA ASP A 611 42.53 26.92 29.96
C ASP A 611 43.96 26.99 30.54
N GLY A 612 44.89 27.46 29.71
CA GLY A 612 46.31 27.63 30.07
C GLY A 612 47.18 26.37 30.00
N THR A 613 46.62 25.17 30.06
CA THR A 613 47.40 23.92 29.98
C THR A 613 47.23 23.17 28.65
N GLY A 614 46.12 23.38 27.95
CA GLY A 614 45.75 22.61 26.76
C GLY A 614 45.33 21.17 27.06
N ALA A 615 45.18 20.81 28.34
CA ALA A 615 44.65 19.50 28.72
C ALA A 615 43.16 19.40 28.34
N PHE A 616 42.73 18.22 27.92
CA PHE A 616 41.34 17.94 27.59
C PHE A 616 40.87 16.61 28.17
N GLU A 617 39.56 16.55 28.42
CA GLU A 617 38.84 15.35 28.83
C GLU A 617 37.57 15.19 27.99
N ILE A 618 37.30 13.96 27.56
CA ILE A 618 36.05 13.59 26.90
C ILE A 618 35.31 12.61 27.78
N CYS A 619 34.06 12.93 28.12
CA CYS A 619 33.21 12.14 29.01
C CYS A 619 31.98 11.61 28.27
N GLU A 620 31.64 10.35 28.51
CA GLU A 620 30.40 9.70 28.09
C GLU A 620 29.50 9.52 29.32
N GLY A 621 28.32 10.15 29.34
CA GLY A 621 27.39 10.05 30.48
C GLY A 621 28.02 10.49 31.81
N GLY A 622 28.95 11.45 31.78
CA GLY A 622 29.71 11.92 32.94
C GLY A 622 30.91 11.06 33.34
N THR A 623 31.17 9.94 32.66
CA THR A 623 32.34 9.07 32.91
C THR A 623 33.47 9.38 31.93
N LEU A 624 34.70 9.50 32.41
CA LEU A 624 35.88 9.78 31.57
C LEU A 624 36.11 8.67 30.53
N ALA A 625 36.16 9.05 29.26
CA ALA A 625 36.46 8.17 28.13
C ALA A 625 37.89 8.35 27.63
N VAL A 626 38.31 9.61 27.40
CA VAL A 626 39.64 9.94 26.88
C VAL A 626 40.19 11.18 27.57
N SER A 627 41.49 11.19 27.83
CA SER A 627 42.22 12.36 28.33
C SER A 627 43.49 12.59 27.53
N GLY A 628 43.92 13.84 27.37
CA GLY A 628 45.18 14.16 26.71
C GLY A 628 45.51 15.65 26.80
N LYS A 629 46.52 16.07 26.04
CA LYS A 629 46.87 17.48 25.88
C LYS A 629 46.90 17.83 24.39
N LEU A 630 46.28 18.93 24.01
CA LEU A 630 46.24 19.42 22.64
C LEU A 630 46.79 20.84 22.58
N THR A 631 47.66 21.09 21.61
CA THR A 631 48.28 22.40 21.37
C THR A 631 48.34 22.72 19.88
N ILE A 632 48.30 24.01 19.53
CA ILE A 632 48.57 24.50 18.17
C ILE A 632 50.02 25.00 18.17
N PRO A 633 50.93 24.37 17.41
CA PRO A 633 52.32 24.79 17.36
C PRO A 633 52.50 26.04 16.49
N GLU A 634 53.49 26.86 16.78
CA GLU A 634 53.85 28.02 15.94
C GLU A 634 54.38 27.60 14.55
N LYS A 635 55.13 26.49 14.51
CA LYS A 635 55.66 25.87 13.29
C LYS A 635 55.56 24.35 13.40
N ILE A 636 54.63 23.76 12.67
CA ILE A 636 54.34 22.32 12.71
C ILE A 636 55.50 21.48 12.18
N GLU A 637 56.35 22.05 11.31
CA GLU A 637 57.52 21.35 10.72
C GLU A 637 58.59 21.02 11.77
N LEU A 638 58.67 21.80 12.86
CA LEU A 638 59.59 21.52 13.97
C LEU A 638 59.11 20.36 14.85
N GLU A 639 57.82 20.03 14.76
CA GLU A 639 57.21 18.96 15.53
C GLU A 639 57.30 17.61 14.83
N GLU A 640 57.55 17.55 13.51
CA GLU A 640 57.70 16.32 12.73
C GLU A 640 59.12 15.71 12.81
N LEU A 641 59.24 14.37 12.72
CA LEU A 641 60.56 13.74 12.61
C LEU A 641 61.09 13.76 11.16
N PRO A 642 62.39 14.06 10.94
CA PRO A 642 63.03 13.98 9.63
C PRO A 642 63.34 12.52 9.27
N LEU A 643 62.33 11.76 8.87
CA LEU A 643 62.43 10.34 8.54
C LEU A 643 62.60 10.11 7.04
N ASN A 644 63.54 9.25 6.65
CA ASN A 644 63.69 8.79 5.28
C ASN A 644 62.60 7.78 4.93
N LYS A 645 62.15 7.74 3.67
CA LYS A 645 61.19 6.73 3.20
C LYS A 645 61.77 5.32 3.39
N LEU A 646 60.95 4.39 3.86
CA LEU A 646 61.32 2.98 3.97
C LEU A 646 61.20 2.28 2.61
N GLU A 647 62.07 1.30 2.37
CA GLU A 647 61.92 0.36 1.25
C GLU A 647 60.95 -0.76 1.64
N ALA A 648 60.18 -1.24 0.65
CA ALA A 648 59.26 -2.35 0.85
C ALA A 648 60.00 -3.66 1.16
N ASP A 649 59.46 -4.41 2.11
CA ASP A 649 59.96 -5.75 2.40
C ASP A 649 59.75 -6.68 1.20
N LYS A 650 60.83 -7.30 0.73
CA LYS A 650 60.83 -8.23 -0.42
C LYS A 650 60.85 -9.70 0.00
N SER A 651 60.76 -9.97 1.31
CA SER A 651 60.85 -11.34 1.84
C SER A 651 59.58 -12.17 1.62
N GLY A 652 58.44 -11.53 1.41
CA GLY A 652 57.16 -12.17 1.13
C GLY A 652 56.37 -11.47 0.02
N LEU A 653 55.19 -12.03 -0.30
CA LEU A 653 54.28 -11.41 -1.26
C LEU A 653 53.56 -10.20 -0.62
N PRO A 654 53.32 -9.13 -1.40
CA PRO A 654 52.51 -8.01 -0.92
C PRO A 654 51.06 -8.44 -0.68
N LEU A 655 50.44 -7.87 0.34
CA LEU A 655 49.05 -8.09 0.70
C LEU A 655 48.17 -7.06 0.00
N ASN A 656 47.08 -7.52 -0.62
CA ASN A 656 46.02 -6.63 -1.09
C ASN A 656 45.01 -6.34 0.03
N MET A 657 44.08 -5.41 -0.21
CA MET A 657 43.02 -5.06 0.74
C MET A 657 42.23 -6.28 1.25
N GLY A 658 41.93 -7.25 0.39
CA GLY A 658 41.23 -8.47 0.78
C GLY A 658 42.01 -9.30 1.80
N ASP A 659 43.31 -9.47 1.58
CA ASP A 659 44.20 -10.20 2.47
C ASP A 659 44.35 -9.50 3.83
N VAL A 660 44.55 -8.18 3.83
CA VAL A 660 44.69 -7.36 5.04
C VAL A 660 43.45 -7.49 5.93
N TYR A 661 42.27 -7.23 5.37
CA TYR A 661 41.04 -7.25 6.16
C TYR A 661 40.54 -8.65 6.49
N LYS A 662 40.97 -9.68 5.73
CA LYS A 662 40.79 -11.08 6.14
C LYS A 662 41.60 -11.38 7.40
N GLU A 663 42.87 -10.98 7.45
CA GLU A 663 43.72 -11.18 8.62
C GLU A 663 43.21 -10.43 9.86
N LEU A 664 42.83 -9.16 9.70
CA LEU A 664 42.24 -8.37 10.79
C LEU A 664 40.91 -8.98 11.28
N ARG A 665 40.04 -9.44 10.38
CA ARG A 665 38.79 -10.10 10.75
C ARG A 665 39.02 -11.39 11.54
N LEU A 666 40.03 -12.19 11.19
CA LEU A 666 40.38 -13.42 11.94
C LEU A 666 40.79 -13.12 13.39
N ARG A 667 41.35 -11.93 13.66
CA ARG A 667 41.71 -11.47 15.01
C ARG A 667 40.53 -10.85 15.78
N GLY A 668 39.41 -10.58 15.12
CA GLY A 668 38.19 -10.02 15.71
C GLY A 668 37.87 -8.56 15.31
N TYR A 669 38.59 -7.99 14.33
CA TYR A 669 38.28 -6.67 13.80
C TYR A 669 37.36 -6.78 12.57
N ASP A 670 36.07 -6.55 12.76
CA ASP A 670 35.04 -6.67 11.72
C ASP A 670 34.87 -5.35 10.95
N TYR A 671 35.97 -4.74 10.48
CA TYR A 671 35.93 -3.46 9.77
C TYR A 671 35.17 -3.56 8.44
N ALA A 672 34.36 -2.54 8.16
CA ALA A 672 33.59 -2.39 6.93
C ALA A 672 33.69 -0.97 6.35
N ASP A 673 33.27 -0.83 5.09
CA ASP A 673 33.09 0.44 4.38
C ASP A 673 34.31 1.37 4.44
N MET A 674 34.15 2.57 5.02
CA MET A 674 35.20 3.60 5.11
C MET A 674 36.38 3.20 5.99
N PHE A 675 36.18 2.25 6.91
CA PHE A 675 37.26 1.72 7.76
C PHE A 675 38.10 0.65 7.05
N ARG A 676 37.74 0.27 5.81
CA ARG A 676 38.57 -0.57 4.95
C ARG A 676 39.51 0.24 4.04
N GLY A 677 40.32 1.10 4.64
CA GLY A 677 41.20 2.04 3.93
C GLY A 677 42.61 1.55 3.61
N VAL A 678 43.10 0.43 4.16
CA VAL A 678 44.40 -0.15 3.78
C VAL A 678 44.27 -0.86 2.42
N THR A 679 44.74 -0.24 1.34
CA THR A 679 44.62 -0.79 -0.02
C THR A 679 45.68 -1.83 -0.30
N ARG A 680 46.91 -1.59 0.19
CA ARG A 680 48.07 -2.45 -0.02
C ARG A 680 49.02 -2.40 1.17
N SER A 681 49.70 -3.52 1.43
CA SER A 681 50.78 -3.63 2.41
C SER A 681 51.88 -4.54 1.88
N ASP A 682 53.14 -4.31 2.24
CA ASP A 682 54.15 -5.36 2.15
C ASP A 682 53.88 -6.48 3.17
N SER A 683 54.61 -7.61 3.07
CA SER A 683 54.43 -8.79 3.92
C SER A 683 54.66 -8.53 5.42
N ARG A 684 55.33 -7.44 5.76
CA ARG A 684 55.63 -7.06 7.14
C ARG A 684 54.95 -5.76 7.55
N ALA A 685 54.01 -5.21 6.79
CA ALA A 685 53.42 -3.90 7.06
C ALA A 685 54.46 -2.83 7.48
N LEU A 686 55.60 -2.77 6.79
CA LEU A 686 56.58 -1.68 6.94
C LEU A 686 56.23 -0.52 6.01
N THR A 687 55.80 -0.87 4.79
CA THR A 687 55.33 0.06 3.78
C THR A 687 53.98 -0.39 3.22
N GLY A 688 53.14 0.58 2.84
CA GLY A 688 51.82 0.30 2.27
C GLY A 688 51.16 1.54 1.73
N GLU A 689 49.87 1.41 1.41
CA GLU A 689 49.04 2.47 0.84
C GLU A 689 47.72 2.57 1.61
N LEU A 690 47.32 3.79 1.95
CA LEU A 690 46.08 4.11 2.65
C LEU A 690 45.20 5.01 1.79
N GLN A 691 43.92 4.68 1.66
CA GLN A 691 42.97 5.47 0.90
C GLN A 691 42.42 6.65 1.71
N TRP A 692 42.45 7.84 1.13
CA TRP A 692 41.78 9.02 1.67
C TRP A 692 40.34 9.13 1.17
N ARG A 693 39.38 9.29 2.08
CA ARG A 693 37.93 9.41 1.79
C ARG A 693 37.29 10.63 2.44
N ASP A 694 38.03 11.75 2.47
CA ASP A 694 37.58 13.02 3.07
C ASP A 694 37.12 12.88 4.54
N ASN A 695 37.76 11.96 5.28
CA ASN A 695 37.41 11.66 6.66
C ASN A 695 38.65 11.33 7.50
N TRP A 696 38.98 12.25 8.41
CA TRP A 696 40.12 12.14 9.31
C TRP A 696 40.01 10.96 10.28
N VAL A 697 38.81 10.61 10.73
CA VAL A 697 38.58 9.51 11.68
C VAL A 697 38.98 8.19 11.04
N SER A 698 38.45 7.88 9.85
CA SER A 698 38.76 6.63 9.16
C SER A 698 40.21 6.59 8.68
N PHE A 699 40.76 7.68 8.16
CA PHE A 699 42.15 7.70 7.69
C PHE A 699 43.15 7.45 8.83
N MET A 700 43.02 8.19 9.93
CA MET A 700 43.85 7.96 11.11
C MET A 700 43.64 6.56 11.69
N ASP A 701 42.41 6.03 11.67
CA ASP A 701 42.15 4.68 12.15
C ASP A 701 42.86 3.63 11.29
N THR A 702 42.85 3.81 9.96
CA THR A 702 43.57 2.90 9.05
C THR A 702 45.08 2.92 9.26
N MET A 703 45.66 4.02 9.78
CA MET A 703 47.04 4.02 10.26
C MET A 703 47.20 3.13 11.50
N LEU A 704 46.29 3.21 12.47
CA LEU A 704 46.29 2.31 13.64
C LEU A 704 46.16 0.84 13.22
N GLN A 705 45.25 0.55 12.27
CA GLN A 705 45.08 -0.78 11.69
C GLN A 705 46.36 -1.28 11.03
N PHE A 706 47.05 -0.44 10.25
CA PHE A 706 48.31 -0.78 9.61
C PHE A 706 49.43 -1.06 10.63
N SER A 707 49.48 -0.30 11.73
CA SER A 707 50.42 -0.56 12.83
C SER A 707 50.14 -1.91 13.53
N ILE A 708 48.87 -2.26 13.71
CA ILE A 708 48.45 -3.54 14.31
C ILE A 708 48.75 -4.71 13.37
N LEU A 709 48.52 -4.55 12.06
CA LEU A 709 48.78 -5.57 11.04
C LEU A 709 50.23 -6.09 11.11
N GLY A 710 51.18 -5.19 11.37
CA GLY A 710 52.60 -5.54 11.48
C GLY A 710 52.97 -6.36 12.73
N LYS A 711 52.10 -6.44 13.73
CA LYS A 711 52.38 -7.22 14.95
C LYS A 711 52.02 -8.69 14.73
N ASP A 712 52.95 -9.57 15.10
CA ASP A 712 52.74 -11.02 15.08
C ASP A 712 51.94 -11.45 16.31
N LEU A 713 50.66 -11.11 16.31
CA LEU A 713 49.71 -11.36 17.40
C LEU A 713 48.42 -11.93 16.82
N ARG A 714 47.90 -13.02 17.40
CA ARG A 714 46.61 -13.62 16.98
C ARG A 714 45.40 -13.08 17.74
N GLU A 715 45.64 -12.31 18.79
CA GLU A 715 44.60 -11.84 19.70
C GLU A 715 44.13 -10.43 19.33
N LEU A 716 43.00 -10.02 19.91
CA LEU A 716 42.40 -8.71 19.70
C LEU A 716 43.06 -7.66 20.60
N TYR A 717 43.48 -6.53 20.04
CA TYR A 717 44.16 -5.44 20.75
C TYR A 717 43.45 -4.11 20.50
N LEU A 718 43.27 -3.31 21.54
CA LEU A 718 42.70 -1.96 21.41
C LEU A 718 43.72 -0.89 21.82
N PRO A 719 43.76 0.27 21.13
CA PRO A 719 44.61 1.40 21.52
C PRO A 719 44.28 1.87 22.94
N THR A 720 45.30 2.05 23.78
CA THR A 720 45.16 2.58 25.14
C THR A 720 45.95 3.85 25.37
N ARG A 721 47.05 4.03 24.63
CA ARG A 721 47.84 5.26 24.71
C ARG A 721 48.52 5.60 23.39
N ILE A 722 48.54 6.88 23.05
CA ILE A 722 49.40 7.44 22.00
C ILE A 722 50.20 8.57 22.62
N GLU A 723 51.53 8.49 22.52
CA GLU A 723 52.43 9.44 23.21
C GLU A 723 52.41 10.80 22.52
N LYS A 724 52.44 10.82 21.18
CA LYS A 724 52.38 12.07 20.41
C LYS A 724 51.75 11.84 19.04
N ILE A 725 50.89 12.77 18.63
CA ILE A 725 50.26 12.82 17.31
C ILE A 725 50.50 14.22 16.76
N VAL A 726 51.02 14.29 15.53
CA VAL A 726 51.26 15.52 14.81
C VAL A 726 50.37 15.50 13.57
N ILE A 727 49.50 16.49 13.43
CA ILE A 727 48.55 16.60 12.31
C ILE A 727 48.80 17.93 11.60
N ASN A 728 49.21 17.84 10.33
CA ASN A 728 49.42 18.96 9.42
C ASN A 728 48.38 18.86 8.28
N PRO A 729 47.20 19.47 8.43
CA PRO A 729 46.13 19.33 7.45
C PRO A 729 46.48 20.01 6.11
N GLY A 730 47.18 21.14 6.14
CA GLY A 730 47.63 21.85 4.93
C GLY A 730 48.52 20.98 4.04
N ARG A 731 49.54 20.35 4.64
CA ARG A 731 50.41 19.40 3.92
C ARG A 731 49.67 18.15 3.47
N HIS A 732 48.75 17.64 4.28
CA HIS A 732 47.95 16.48 3.89
C HIS A 732 47.13 16.77 2.64
N MET A 733 46.42 17.91 2.61
CA MET A 733 45.59 18.30 1.47
C MET A 733 46.40 18.62 0.21
N GLU A 734 47.59 19.21 0.36
CA GLU A 734 48.53 19.39 -0.75
C GLU A 734 48.87 18.04 -1.40
N LEU A 735 49.26 17.04 -0.61
CA LEU A 735 49.59 15.70 -1.11
C LEU A 735 48.39 15.02 -1.79
N VAL A 736 47.20 15.11 -1.20
CA VAL A 736 45.98 14.52 -1.78
C VAL A 736 45.58 15.22 -3.09
N SER A 737 45.69 16.55 -3.15
CA SER A 737 45.37 17.32 -4.36
C SER A 737 46.29 16.97 -5.53
N ASN A 738 47.58 16.75 -5.26
CA ASN A 738 48.55 16.34 -6.27
C ASN A 738 48.23 14.96 -6.85
N LEU A 739 47.77 14.01 -6.02
CA LEU A 739 47.37 12.67 -6.47
C LEU A 739 46.07 12.68 -7.30
N THR A 740 45.16 13.59 -7.00
CA THR A 740 43.89 13.74 -7.75
C THR A 740 44.14 14.26 -9.17
N GLN A 741 45.19 15.08 -9.36
CA GLN A 741 45.59 15.58 -10.67
C GLN A 741 46.27 14.52 -11.55
N THR A 742 46.87 13.49 -10.95
CA THR A 742 47.53 12.39 -11.65
C THR A 742 46.62 11.21 -12.00
N GLY A 743 45.32 11.28 -11.63
CA GLY A 743 44.34 10.22 -11.89
C GLY A 743 44.46 9.00 -10.97
N ASP A 744 45.11 9.15 -9.81
CA ASP A 744 45.30 8.09 -8.82
C ASP A 744 44.14 8.05 -7.81
N ASP A 745 43.88 6.88 -7.19
CA ASP A 745 42.70 6.58 -6.36
C ASP A 745 42.70 7.26 -4.97
N ARG A 746 43.33 8.45 -4.86
CA ARG A 746 43.62 9.22 -3.64
C ARG A 746 44.28 8.37 -2.55
N THR A 747 45.24 7.53 -2.94
CA THR A 747 46.01 6.65 -2.05
C THR A 747 47.32 7.29 -1.62
N LEU A 748 47.56 7.35 -0.31
CA LEU A 748 48.76 7.92 0.28
C LEU A 748 49.69 6.80 0.78
N PRO A 749 51.02 6.92 0.59
CA PRO A 749 51.95 5.96 1.16
C PRO A 749 51.93 6.03 2.70
N VAL A 750 52.03 4.88 3.36
CA VAL A 750 52.21 4.76 4.81
C VAL A 750 53.51 4.04 5.12
N TYR A 751 54.21 4.54 6.15
CA TYR A 751 55.48 4.00 6.63
C TYR A 751 55.41 3.71 8.13
N MET A 752 55.78 2.49 8.53
CA MET A 752 55.85 2.07 9.92
C MET A 752 57.31 1.83 10.35
N TYR A 753 57.87 2.79 11.07
CA TYR A 753 59.21 2.77 11.64
C TYR A 753 59.17 2.07 13.01
N ARG A 754 59.28 0.74 12.98
CA ARG A 754 59.11 -0.11 14.16
C ARG A 754 60.11 0.16 15.28
N ASP A 755 61.38 0.39 14.93
CA ASP A 755 62.46 0.55 15.90
C ASP A 755 62.28 1.76 16.82
N ILE A 756 61.51 2.75 16.36
CA ILE A 756 61.18 3.97 17.10
C ILE A 756 59.67 4.12 17.36
N ASN A 757 58.87 3.11 17.01
CA ASN A 757 57.41 3.07 17.14
C ASN A 757 56.71 4.32 16.56
N VAL A 758 57.05 4.67 15.30
CA VAL A 758 56.46 5.80 14.57
C VAL A 758 55.76 5.33 13.31
N ILE A 759 54.54 5.80 13.10
CA ILE A 759 53.81 5.63 11.84
C ILE A 759 53.57 6.99 11.20
N LYS A 760 53.79 7.08 9.88
CA LYS A 760 53.64 8.34 9.13
C LYS A 760 52.93 8.09 7.80
N SER A 761 51.91 8.88 7.51
CA SER A 761 51.20 8.88 6.23
C SER A 761 50.57 10.25 5.96
N GLY A 762 50.73 10.77 4.74
CA GLY A 762 50.27 12.11 4.39
C GLY A 762 50.83 13.17 5.35
N GLY A 763 49.93 14.03 5.87
CA GLY A 763 50.24 15.00 6.92
C GLY A 763 50.04 14.50 8.36
N VAL A 764 49.97 13.19 8.62
CA VAL A 764 49.79 12.63 9.97
C VAL A 764 51.00 11.82 10.39
N GLU A 765 51.47 12.05 11.61
CA GLU A 765 52.51 11.28 12.26
C GLU A 765 52.06 10.87 13.67
N MET A 766 52.10 9.58 14.00
CA MET A 766 51.78 9.08 15.35
C MET A 766 52.98 8.35 15.94
N ARG A 767 53.23 8.60 17.22
CA ARG A 767 54.38 8.06 17.98
C ARG A 767 53.92 7.35 19.23
N GLY A 768 54.61 6.26 19.57
CA GLY A 768 54.43 5.61 20.86
C GLY A 768 53.06 4.96 21.04
N LEU A 769 52.46 4.42 19.96
CA LEU A 769 51.18 3.70 20.05
C LEU A 769 51.33 2.47 20.95
N ARG A 770 50.54 2.43 22.01
CA ARG A 770 50.36 1.28 22.90
C ARG A 770 48.95 0.75 22.75
N ALA A 771 48.86 -0.57 22.63
CA ALA A 771 47.60 -1.29 22.58
C ALA A 771 47.66 -2.43 23.59
N THR A 772 46.53 -2.77 24.19
CA THR A 772 46.40 -3.85 25.18
C THR A 772 45.41 -4.90 24.69
N LEU A 773 45.58 -6.13 25.19
CA LEU A 773 44.69 -7.25 24.92
C LEU A 773 43.26 -6.91 25.34
N ALA A 774 42.30 -7.13 24.44
CA ALA A 774 40.88 -7.02 24.71
C ALA A 774 40.24 -8.43 24.75
N PRO A 775 39.47 -8.77 25.78
CA PRO A 775 38.84 -10.08 25.86
C PRO A 775 37.77 -10.23 24.78
N ARG A 776 37.82 -11.35 24.05
CA ARG A 776 36.75 -11.71 23.09
C ARG A 776 35.50 -12.15 23.84
N ARG A 777 34.33 -11.76 23.34
CA ARG A 777 33.05 -12.18 23.90
C ARG A 777 32.80 -13.66 23.64
N GLN A 778 32.32 -14.36 24.67
CA GLN A 778 31.73 -15.68 24.53
C GLN A 778 30.21 -15.51 24.31
N GLY A 779 29.61 -16.34 23.45
CA GLY A 779 28.14 -16.39 23.25
C GLY A 779 27.54 -15.34 22.31
N THR A 780 28.31 -14.73 21.39
CA THR A 780 27.77 -13.81 20.37
C THR A 780 27.10 -14.51 19.19
N GLN A 781 27.31 -15.80 19.03
CA GLN A 781 26.63 -16.65 18.05
C GLN A 781 25.81 -17.70 18.81
N ALA A 782 24.68 -18.10 18.22
CA ALA A 782 23.97 -19.27 18.70
C ALA A 782 24.96 -20.45 18.75
N PRO A 783 24.94 -21.27 19.82
CA PRO A 783 25.77 -22.46 19.85
C PRO A 783 25.48 -23.30 18.60
N PRO A 784 26.49 -23.94 18.00
CA PRO A 784 26.25 -24.80 16.86
C PRO A 784 25.27 -25.91 17.25
N THR A 785 24.31 -26.20 16.37
CA THR A 785 23.43 -27.36 16.54
C THR A 785 24.27 -28.63 16.51
N LEU A 786 24.23 -29.39 17.59
CA LEU A 786 24.96 -30.66 17.70
C LEU A 786 24.02 -31.80 17.35
N GLU A 787 24.03 -32.21 16.08
CA GLU A 787 23.19 -33.29 15.58
C GLU A 787 23.90 -34.65 15.68
N LYS A 788 23.10 -35.70 15.81
CA LYS A 788 23.57 -37.09 15.76
C LYS A 788 22.75 -37.87 14.75
N TYR A 789 23.39 -38.32 13.67
CA TYR A 789 22.74 -39.06 12.59
C TYR A 789 22.76 -40.57 12.90
N VAL A 790 21.63 -41.14 13.33
CA VAL A 790 21.51 -42.56 13.73
C VAL A 790 20.29 -43.19 13.08
N PHE A 791 20.41 -44.45 12.64
CA PHE A 791 19.27 -45.23 12.18
C PHE A 791 18.33 -45.59 13.35
N VAL A 792 17.06 -45.24 13.22
CA VAL A 792 15.98 -45.65 14.13
C VAL A 792 14.98 -46.49 13.34
N PRO A 793 14.75 -47.77 13.68
CA PRO A 793 13.74 -48.58 13.00
C PRO A 793 12.33 -48.09 13.36
N ASN A 794 11.39 -48.14 12.40
CA ASN A 794 10.00 -47.73 12.58
C ASN A 794 9.27 -48.49 13.72
N SER A 795 9.67 -49.75 13.95
CA SER A 795 9.28 -50.51 15.13
C SER A 795 10.49 -50.63 16.04
N ASN A 796 10.45 -49.96 17.19
CA ASN A 796 11.54 -49.93 18.14
C ASN A 796 11.04 -50.17 19.57
N GLU A 797 11.42 -51.31 20.14
CA GLU A 797 11.07 -51.69 21.52
C GLU A 797 12.10 -51.20 22.55
N LYS A 798 13.25 -50.66 22.10
CA LYS A 798 14.31 -50.15 22.98
C LYS A 798 14.19 -48.64 23.16
N GLU A 799 14.36 -48.16 24.39
CA GLU A 799 14.37 -46.73 24.69
C GLU A 799 15.44 -45.99 23.88
N LEU A 800 15.06 -44.92 23.19
CA LEU A 800 15.97 -44.10 22.39
C LEU A 800 17.00 -43.33 23.21
N ALA A 801 16.86 -43.31 24.55
CA ALA A 801 17.84 -42.80 25.49
C ALA A 801 17.84 -43.64 26.78
N GLU A 802 18.80 -44.57 26.88
CA GLU A 802 18.92 -45.45 28.04
C GLU A 802 19.02 -44.66 29.36
N GLY A 803 18.17 -45.00 30.32
CA GLY A 803 18.23 -44.47 31.69
C GLY A 803 17.68 -43.05 31.87
N ASN A 804 17.05 -42.46 30.85
CA ASN A 804 16.36 -41.17 30.97
C ASN A 804 15.06 -41.16 30.16
N SER A 805 13.94 -41.44 30.85
CA SER A 805 12.61 -41.55 30.25
C SER A 805 12.14 -40.26 29.54
N GLU A 806 12.46 -39.09 30.09
CA GLU A 806 12.08 -37.79 29.49
C GLU A 806 12.84 -37.55 28.16
N LYS A 807 14.15 -37.85 28.13
CA LYS A 807 14.95 -37.79 26.89
C LYS A 807 14.52 -38.85 25.88
N ALA A 808 14.11 -40.03 26.34
CA ALA A 808 13.60 -41.08 25.48
C ALA A 808 12.27 -40.64 24.83
N ARG A 809 11.35 -40.08 25.63
CA ARG A 809 10.08 -39.49 25.16
C ARG A 809 10.33 -38.40 24.13
N LEU A 810 11.21 -37.44 24.42
CA LEU A 810 11.54 -36.36 23.48
C LEU A 810 12.08 -36.91 22.16
N ARG A 811 13.01 -37.87 22.18
CA ARG A 811 13.57 -38.48 20.95
C ARG A 811 12.54 -39.24 20.14
N SER A 812 11.61 -39.93 20.80
CA SER A 812 10.51 -40.63 20.11
C SER A 812 9.59 -39.64 19.40
N ILE A 813 9.27 -38.52 20.06
CA ILE A 813 8.45 -37.45 19.50
C ILE A 813 9.18 -36.79 18.31
N THR A 814 10.47 -36.49 18.44
CA THR A 814 11.29 -35.93 17.35
C THR A 814 11.30 -36.85 16.13
N ALA A 815 11.53 -38.15 16.32
CA ALA A 815 11.51 -39.11 15.22
C ALA A 815 10.13 -39.17 14.53
N ALA A 816 9.04 -39.18 15.32
CA ALA A 816 7.68 -39.16 14.78
C ALA A 816 7.38 -37.88 13.99
N LEU A 817 7.79 -36.71 14.50
CA LEU A 817 7.59 -35.43 13.82
C LEU A 817 8.42 -35.31 12.54
N HIS A 818 9.64 -35.82 12.51
CA HIS A 818 10.45 -35.82 11.28
C HIS A 818 9.78 -36.64 10.18
N LEU A 819 9.17 -37.78 10.53
CA LEU A 819 8.36 -38.55 9.58
C LEU A 819 7.16 -37.74 9.05
N VAL A 820 6.47 -37.00 9.93
CA VAL A 820 5.37 -36.10 9.51
C VAL A 820 5.87 -35.02 8.56
N ILE A 821 7.01 -34.39 8.87
CA ILE A 821 7.61 -33.32 8.08
C ILE A 821 8.02 -33.85 6.70
N GLU A 822 8.73 -34.98 6.65
CA GLU A 822 9.16 -35.61 5.40
C GLU A 822 7.98 -35.97 4.48
N ASN A 823 6.84 -36.36 5.07
CA ASN A 823 5.64 -36.77 4.35
C ASN A 823 4.59 -35.65 4.21
N SER A 824 4.94 -34.41 4.54
CA SER A 824 4.01 -33.27 4.52
C SER A 824 3.73 -32.69 3.12
N SER A 825 4.22 -33.34 2.06
CA SER A 825 4.16 -32.84 0.66
C SER A 825 4.87 -31.49 0.45
N GLY A 826 5.94 -31.22 1.23
CA GLY A 826 6.74 -29.99 1.13
C GLY A 826 6.08 -28.77 1.76
N ALA A 827 5.22 -28.96 2.77
CA ALA A 827 4.54 -27.86 3.43
C ALA A 827 5.54 -27.00 4.22
N LEU A 828 5.59 -25.70 3.93
CA LEU A 828 6.36 -24.73 4.72
C LEU A 828 5.70 -24.38 6.07
N LYS A 829 4.45 -24.79 6.26
CA LYS A 829 3.67 -24.56 7.48
C LYS A 829 3.01 -25.86 7.94
N ILE A 830 3.41 -26.38 9.11
CA ILE A 830 2.88 -27.62 9.68
C ILE A 830 1.78 -27.30 10.68
N LYS A 831 0.55 -27.68 10.33
CA LYS A 831 -0.65 -27.51 11.16
C LYS A 831 -0.88 -28.73 12.07
N VAL A 832 -0.94 -28.53 13.38
CA VAL A 832 -1.07 -29.58 14.40
C VAL A 832 -2.25 -29.30 15.32
N ALA A 833 -3.03 -30.33 15.65
CA ALA A 833 -4.08 -30.27 16.67
C ALA A 833 -3.86 -31.34 17.75
N GLU A 834 -3.86 -30.94 19.01
CA GLU A 834 -3.69 -31.82 20.16
C GLU A 834 -4.98 -31.88 20.98
N ALA A 835 -5.53 -33.08 21.17
CA ALA A 835 -6.63 -33.30 22.12
C ALA A 835 -6.04 -33.55 23.52
N SER A 836 -5.98 -32.51 24.36
CA SER A 836 -5.35 -32.61 25.69
C SER A 836 -6.26 -33.21 26.76
N PHE A 837 -7.58 -33.22 26.54
CA PHE A 837 -8.57 -33.69 27.52
C PHE A 837 -8.35 -33.04 28.91
N GLU A 838 -8.10 -33.82 29.96
CA GLU A 838 -7.91 -33.35 31.34
C GLU A 838 -6.43 -33.11 31.72
N ARG A 839 -5.49 -33.10 30.76
CA ARG A 839 -4.06 -32.88 31.06
C ARG A 839 -3.78 -31.42 31.45
N SER A 840 -2.89 -31.24 32.41
CA SER A 840 -2.34 -29.92 32.75
C SER A 840 -1.40 -29.40 31.65
N PRO A 841 -1.16 -28.08 31.55
CA PRO A 841 -0.31 -27.49 30.51
C PRO A 841 1.08 -28.13 30.40
N GLU A 842 1.70 -28.51 31.52
CA GLU A 842 3.05 -29.10 31.57
C GLU A 842 3.12 -30.51 30.98
N ASN A 843 1.98 -31.18 30.82
CA ASN A 843 1.89 -32.57 30.38
C ASN A 843 1.41 -32.72 28.93
N THR A 844 1.13 -31.61 28.26
CA THR A 844 0.82 -31.53 26.82
C THR A 844 2.08 -31.73 25.96
N MET A 845 1.92 -31.87 24.64
CA MET A 845 3.04 -31.93 23.70
C MET A 845 3.18 -30.68 22.82
N ALA A 846 2.22 -29.75 22.87
CA ALA A 846 2.15 -28.61 21.97
C ALA A 846 3.43 -27.77 21.94
N GLY A 847 3.99 -27.41 23.10
CA GLY A 847 5.24 -26.65 23.17
C GLY A 847 6.44 -27.41 22.61
N THR A 848 6.52 -28.72 22.89
CA THR A 848 7.58 -29.59 22.38
C THR A 848 7.48 -29.77 20.87
N VAL A 849 6.27 -29.98 20.34
CA VAL A 849 6.00 -30.13 18.92
C VAL A 849 6.33 -28.85 18.16
N GLN A 850 5.91 -27.71 18.69
CA GLN A 850 6.25 -26.40 18.14
C GLN A 850 7.76 -26.21 18.05
N ALA A 851 8.48 -26.46 19.15
CA ALA A 851 9.93 -26.30 19.19
C ALA A 851 10.68 -27.22 18.22
N ILE A 852 10.17 -28.44 17.98
CA ILE A 852 10.77 -29.37 17.01
C ILE A 852 10.52 -28.88 15.56
N ILE A 853 9.31 -28.44 15.24
CA ILE A 853 8.98 -27.93 13.89
C ILE A 853 9.77 -26.66 13.58
N GLU A 854 9.79 -25.70 14.50
CA GLU A 854 10.48 -24.41 14.32
C GLU A 854 12.01 -24.51 14.51
N GLY A 855 12.49 -25.65 15.02
CA GLY A 855 13.92 -25.99 15.03
C GLY A 855 14.45 -26.34 13.65
N GLU A 856 13.59 -26.76 12.72
CA GLU A 856 13.96 -27.03 11.33
C GLU A 856 14.03 -25.73 10.52
N PRO A 857 15.02 -25.58 9.62
CA PRO A 857 15.12 -24.39 8.78
C PRO A 857 13.85 -24.22 7.94
N THR A 858 13.33 -22.99 7.87
CA THR A 858 12.24 -22.56 6.96
C THR A 858 10.82 -23.06 7.26
N LEU A 859 10.63 -23.91 8.29
CA LEU A 859 9.30 -24.39 8.67
C LEU A 859 8.65 -23.49 9.74
N ALA A 860 7.37 -23.23 9.56
CA ALA A 860 6.52 -22.58 10.56
C ALA A 860 5.54 -23.57 11.17
N SER A 861 5.18 -23.38 12.44
CA SER A 861 4.17 -24.20 13.12
C SER A 861 2.82 -23.48 13.25
N ASP A 862 1.72 -24.24 13.31
CA ASP A 862 0.39 -23.78 13.70
C ASP A 862 -0.23 -24.84 14.58
N VAL A 863 -0.01 -24.69 15.89
CA VAL A 863 -0.36 -25.67 16.90
C VAL A 863 -1.60 -25.20 17.66
N ALA A 864 -2.60 -26.09 17.75
CA ALA A 864 -3.81 -25.87 18.53
C ALA A 864 -3.97 -26.96 19.60
N VAL A 865 -4.24 -26.56 20.85
CA VAL A 865 -4.61 -27.44 21.95
C VAL A 865 -6.11 -27.36 22.17
N VAL A 866 -6.78 -28.51 22.16
CA VAL A 866 -8.24 -28.62 22.23
C VAL A 866 -8.67 -29.30 23.52
N THR A 867 -9.45 -28.60 24.33
CA THR A 867 -10.00 -29.13 25.60
C THR A 867 -11.25 -28.40 26.07
N THR A 868 -12.08 -29.08 26.85
CA THR A 868 -13.16 -28.48 27.65
C THR A 868 -12.77 -28.26 29.12
N HIS A 869 -11.61 -28.77 29.54
CA HIS A 869 -11.14 -28.74 30.91
C HIS A 869 -10.16 -27.58 31.12
N GLN A 870 -10.56 -26.58 31.92
CA GLN A 870 -9.72 -25.44 32.34
C GLN A 870 -8.97 -24.71 31.19
N PRO A 871 -9.65 -24.23 30.13
CA PRO A 871 -9.00 -23.58 28.98
C PRO A 871 -8.23 -22.30 29.35
N ASP A 872 -8.68 -21.54 30.34
CA ASP A 872 -8.02 -20.30 30.77
C ASP A 872 -6.60 -20.54 31.29
N THR A 873 -6.36 -21.68 31.94
CA THR A 873 -5.04 -22.08 32.46
C THR A 873 -4.05 -22.35 31.32
N LEU A 874 -4.51 -22.97 30.23
CA LEU A 874 -3.71 -23.21 29.03
C LEU A 874 -3.43 -21.91 28.27
N VAL A 875 -4.42 -20.99 28.20
CA VAL A 875 -4.24 -19.68 27.57
C VAL A 875 -3.17 -18.86 28.30
N GLN A 876 -3.16 -18.89 29.64
CA GLN A 876 -2.13 -18.22 30.43
C GLN A 876 -0.73 -18.84 30.22
N HIS A 877 -0.65 -20.17 30.11
CA HIS A 877 0.62 -20.87 29.92
C HIS A 877 1.25 -20.58 28.54
N TYR A 878 0.44 -20.49 27.48
CA TYR A 878 0.91 -20.28 26.10
C TYR A 878 0.86 -18.83 25.60
N GLY A 879 0.56 -17.86 26.46
CA GLY A 879 0.20 -16.49 26.06
C GLY A 879 1.16 -15.79 25.09
N GLU A 880 2.46 -16.09 25.17
CA GLU A 880 3.48 -15.53 24.26
C GLU A 880 4.04 -16.55 23.25
N SER A 881 3.66 -17.83 23.33
CA SER A 881 4.25 -18.90 22.51
C SER A 881 3.54 -19.11 21.17
N GLY A 882 2.39 -18.47 20.93
CA GLY A 882 1.65 -18.57 19.66
C GLY A 882 0.81 -19.85 19.49
N VAL A 883 0.74 -20.71 20.50
CA VAL A 883 -0.14 -21.90 20.52
C VAL A 883 -1.59 -21.48 20.78
N ARG A 884 -2.52 -21.94 19.93
CA ARG A 884 -3.95 -21.61 20.06
C ARG A 884 -4.65 -22.57 21.02
N VAL A 885 -5.47 -22.07 21.92
CA VAL A 885 -6.33 -22.91 22.79
C VAL A 885 -7.76 -22.87 22.28
N VAL A 886 -8.36 -24.03 22.03
CA VAL A 886 -9.72 -24.17 21.48
C VAL A 886 -10.60 -24.88 22.50
N ASN A 887 -11.66 -24.21 22.95
CA ASN A 887 -12.63 -24.79 23.88
C ASN A 887 -13.64 -25.68 23.14
N LYS A 888 -13.35 -26.98 23.04
CA LYS A 888 -14.18 -27.95 22.32
C LYS A 888 -13.99 -29.35 22.89
N ASP A 889 -15.07 -30.15 22.89
CA ASP A 889 -15.03 -31.56 23.29
C ASP A 889 -14.48 -32.43 22.16
N ALA A 890 -13.37 -33.12 22.43
CA ALA A 890 -12.70 -34.01 21.49
C ALA A 890 -13.48 -35.31 21.19
N ALA A 891 -14.45 -35.69 22.03
CA ALA A 891 -15.34 -36.82 21.76
C ALA A 891 -16.55 -36.45 20.90
N ALA A 892 -16.92 -35.17 20.82
CA ALA A 892 -18.14 -34.71 20.14
C ALA A 892 -17.99 -34.50 18.62
N GLY A 893 -16.76 -34.43 18.10
CA GLY A 893 -16.49 -34.28 16.67
C GLY A 893 -15.03 -33.93 16.36
N PRO A 894 -14.67 -33.72 15.08
CA PRO A 894 -13.29 -33.41 14.66
C PRO A 894 -12.76 -32.18 15.39
N ILE A 895 -11.57 -32.24 15.97
CA ILE A 895 -11.06 -31.19 16.87
C ILE A 895 -10.55 -29.95 16.10
N GLU A 896 -10.16 -30.12 14.84
CA GLU A 896 -9.77 -29.06 13.90
C GLU A 896 -9.95 -29.60 12.47
N GLN A 897 -9.59 -28.86 11.43
CA GLN A 897 -9.69 -29.33 10.03
C GLN A 897 -8.37 -29.18 9.27
N ASN A 898 -8.11 -30.11 8.34
CA ASN A 898 -6.95 -30.10 7.44
C ASN A 898 -5.61 -30.02 8.18
N CYS A 899 -5.48 -30.71 9.31
CA CYS A 899 -4.22 -30.79 10.06
C CYS A 899 -3.25 -31.78 9.40
N HIS A 900 -1.95 -31.49 9.52
CA HIS A 900 -0.88 -32.42 9.14
C HIS A 900 -0.70 -33.51 10.20
N LEU A 901 -0.92 -33.15 11.47
CA LEU A 901 -0.83 -34.04 12.62
C LEU A 901 -1.99 -33.81 13.58
N ALA A 902 -2.60 -34.89 14.05
CA ALA A 902 -3.48 -34.89 15.21
C ALA A 902 -2.86 -35.73 16.34
N ILE A 903 -2.91 -35.23 17.58
CA ILE A 903 -2.29 -35.87 18.75
C ILE A 903 -3.38 -36.26 19.76
N GLY A 904 -3.32 -37.49 20.26
CA GLY A 904 -4.21 -38.02 21.30
C GLY A 904 -3.44 -38.70 22.45
N TYR A 905 -4.08 -38.76 23.62
CA TYR A 905 -3.52 -39.35 24.84
C TYR A 905 -4.45 -40.37 25.48
N ASP A 906 -3.88 -41.53 25.83
CA ASP A 906 -4.55 -42.64 26.49
C ASP A 906 -5.93 -42.93 25.86
N THR A 907 -5.98 -42.88 24.53
CA THR A 907 -7.20 -42.93 23.73
C THR A 907 -7.93 -44.24 23.96
N PHE A 908 -7.19 -45.34 24.08
CA PHE A 908 -7.77 -46.67 24.30
C PHE A 908 -8.31 -46.88 25.71
N GLY A 909 -7.88 -46.07 26.68
CA GLY A 909 -8.37 -46.12 28.07
C GLY A 909 -9.65 -45.34 28.31
N ARG A 910 -10.16 -44.61 27.30
CA ARG A 910 -11.34 -43.74 27.42
C ARG A 910 -12.64 -44.49 27.14
N ALA A 911 -13.76 -43.89 27.57
CA ALA A 911 -15.08 -44.51 27.51
C ALA A 911 -15.58 -44.84 26.08
N ASP A 912 -15.12 -44.09 25.06
CA ASP A 912 -15.46 -44.31 23.66
C ASP A 912 -14.23 -44.09 22.75
N PRO A 913 -13.33 -45.09 22.66
CA PRO A 913 -12.09 -44.96 21.91
C PRO A 913 -12.32 -44.89 20.40
N GLU A 914 -13.37 -45.53 19.89
CA GLU A 914 -13.67 -45.58 18.45
C GLU A 914 -14.14 -44.21 17.95
N ALA A 915 -15.01 -43.53 18.71
CA ALA A 915 -15.43 -42.18 18.37
C ALA A 915 -14.25 -41.19 18.37
N ILE A 916 -13.38 -41.25 19.37
CA ILE A 916 -12.21 -40.36 19.48
C ILE A 916 -11.24 -40.59 18.32
N LEU A 917 -10.96 -41.85 17.96
CA LEU A 917 -10.11 -42.18 16.82
C LEU A 917 -10.70 -41.69 15.49
N CYS A 918 -12.03 -41.82 15.31
CA CYS A 918 -12.70 -41.26 14.14
C CYS A 918 -12.57 -39.74 14.08
N ASN A 919 -12.74 -39.04 15.21
CA ASN A 919 -12.59 -37.59 15.28
C ASN A 919 -11.15 -37.13 15.01
N LEU A 920 -10.14 -37.83 15.52
CA LEU A 920 -8.72 -37.54 15.23
C LEU A 920 -8.38 -37.79 13.75
N ARG A 921 -8.91 -38.86 13.15
CA ARG A 921 -8.78 -39.13 11.71
C ARG A 921 -9.46 -38.04 10.87
N ASP A 922 -10.65 -37.61 11.25
CA ASP A 922 -11.41 -36.61 10.49
C ASP A 922 -10.84 -35.19 10.67
N THR A 923 -9.91 -35.00 11.61
CA THR A 923 -9.17 -33.75 11.83
C THR A 923 -8.01 -33.56 10.84
N ILE A 924 -7.43 -34.66 10.37
CA ILE A 924 -6.24 -34.64 9.51
C ILE A 924 -6.61 -34.62 8.01
N LYS A 925 -5.69 -34.10 7.19
CA LYS A 925 -5.76 -34.20 5.73
C LYS A 925 -5.54 -35.66 5.27
N SER A 926 -5.79 -35.95 3.98
CA SER A 926 -5.68 -37.30 3.41
C SER A 926 -4.30 -37.96 3.54
N ASP A 927 -3.24 -37.15 3.59
CA ASP A 927 -1.83 -37.54 3.82
C ASP A 927 -1.33 -37.14 5.22
N GLY A 928 -2.24 -36.90 6.17
CA GLY A 928 -1.91 -36.51 7.53
C GLY A 928 -1.67 -37.71 8.46
N PHE A 929 -1.19 -37.42 9.67
CA PHE A 929 -0.78 -38.43 10.64
C PHE A 929 -1.55 -38.30 11.96
N VAL A 930 -1.80 -39.42 12.62
CA VAL A 930 -2.27 -39.46 14.00
C VAL A 930 -1.14 -39.97 14.88
N LEU A 931 -0.80 -39.23 15.93
CA LEU A 931 0.17 -39.63 16.94
C LEU A 931 -0.57 -39.90 18.26
N LEU A 932 -0.44 -41.10 18.78
CA LEU A 932 -1.02 -41.51 20.04
C LEU A 932 0.09 -41.73 21.07
N GLU A 933 -0.03 -41.10 22.24
CA GLU A 933 0.74 -41.44 23.43
C GLU A 933 -0.17 -42.28 24.35
N GLU A 934 0.15 -43.57 24.48
CA GLU A 934 -0.65 -44.54 25.23
C GLU A 934 0.19 -45.16 26.35
N SER A 935 -0.41 -45.35 27.53
CA SER A 935 0.21 -46.16 28.58
C SER A 935 0.34 -47.63 28.18
N ARG A 936 1.49 -48.25 28.50
CA ARG A 936 1.79 -49.66 28.23
C ARG A 936 0.83 -50.65 28.91
N SER A 937 0.13 -50.22 29.97
CA SER A 937 -0.89 -51.05 30.62
C SER A 937 -2.20 -51.13 29.83
N THR A 938 -2.40 -50.20 28.90
CA THR A 938 -3.61 -50.01 28.10
C THR A 938 -3.46 -50.59 26.68
N PHE A 939 -2.22 -50.92 26.29
CA PHE A 939 -1.79 -51.36 24.97
C PHE A 939 -1.24 -52.79 25.00
#